data_AF-A0A8D1MB75-F1
#
_entry.id   AF-A0A8D1MB75-F1
#
_cell.length_a   1.000
_cell.length_b   1.000
_cell.length_c   1.000
_cell.angle_alpha   90.00
_cell.angle_beta   90.00
_cell.angle_gamma   90.00
#
_symmetry.space_group_name_H-M   'P 1'
#
loop_
_entity.id
_entity.type
_entity.pdbx_description
1 polymer ?
#
loop_
_entity_poly.entity_id
_entity_poly.type
_entity_poly.pdbx_seq_one_letter_code
_entity_poly.pdbx_strand_id
1 'polypeptide(L)'
;MLSRLFRMHGLFVASHPWEVIVGTVTLTICMMSMNMFTGNDKICGWNYECPKFEEDVLSSDIIILTITRCIAILYIYFQFQNLRQLGSKYILGIAGLFTIFSSFVFSTVVIHFLDKELTGLNEALPFFLLLIDLSRASALAKFALSSNSQDEVRENIARGMAILGPTFTLDALVECLVIGVGTMSGVRQLEIMCCFGCMSVLANYFVFMTFFPACVSLVLELSRESREGRPIWQLSHFARVLEEEENKPNPVTQRVKIIMSLGLVLVHAHSRWIADPSPQNSTADNSKVSLGLDENVSKRIEPSVSLWQFYLSKMISMDIEQVITLTLALLLAVKYIFFEQAETESTLSLKNPITSPVVTQKKVTDDCCRREPTLVRNDQKFHTVEEEARINRERKVEVIKPLVAETDTSSRPTFVVGNSTLDSSLELETQEPEIQIPSEPRPNEECLQILGNAEKGAKFLSDAEIIQLVNAKHIPAYKLETLMETHERGVSIRRQLLSKKLPEPSSLQYLPYRDYNYSLLGGGASSRILADGMTRGPVVRFPRACDSAEVKAWLETPEGFAVIKEAFDSTSRFARLQKLQMSVAGRNLYIRFQSRSGDAMGMNMISKGTEKALSKLHEYFPEMQILAVSGNYCTDKKPAAVNWIEGRGKSVVCEAVIPAKVVREVLKTTTEAMVEVNINKNLVGSAMAGSIGGYNAHAANIVTAIYIACGQDAAQNVGSSNCITLMEASGPTNEDLYISCTMPSIEIGTVGGGTSLLPQQACLQMLGVQGACKDNPGENARQLARIVCGTVMAGELSLMAALAAGHLVRSHMIHNRSKINLQDLQGTCTKKAA
;
A
#
# COMPACT_ATOMS: atom_id res chain seq x y z
N MET A 1 -25.25 -12.75 -30.24
CA MET A 1 -24.69 -11.62 -29.46
C MET A 1 -23.61 -12.07 -28.48
N LEU A 2 -23.85 -13.14 -27.70
CA LEU A 2 -22.90 -13.64 -26.69
C LEU A 2 -21.51 -14.01 -27.26
N SER A 3 -21.43 -14.77 -28.36
CA SER A 3 -20.14 -15.13 -28.99
C SER A 3 -19.33 -13.92 -29.49
N ARG A 4 -20.00 -12.80 -29.83
CA ARG A 4 -19.33 -11.56 -30.24
C ARG A 4 -18.66 -10.88 -29.04
N LEU A 5 -19.30 -10.91 -27.87
CA LEU A 5 -18.73 -10.38 -26.62
C LEU A 5 -17.50 -11.21 -26.20
N PHE A 6 -17.60 -12.54 -26.21
CA PHE A 6 -16.47 -13.41 -25.90
C PHE A 6 -15.30 -13.26 -26.90
N ARG A 7 -15.59 -13.01 -28.18
CA ARG A 7 -14.55 -12.69 -29.18
C ARG A 7 -13.83 -11.39 -28.85
N MET A 8 -14.56 -10.32 -28.53
CA MET A 8 -13.97 -9.02 -28.18
C MET A 8 -13.15 -9.11 -26.89
N HIS A 9 -13.65 -9.83 -25.89
CA HIS A 9 -12.94 -10.10 -24.64
C HIS A 9 -11.64 -10.89 -24.87
N GLY A 10 -11.71 -11.98 -25.64
CA GLY A 10 -10.54 -12.78 -25.98
C GLY A 10 -9.48 -11.99 -26.75
N LEU A 11 -9.91 -11.10 -27.68
CA LEU A 11 -9.00 -10.23 -28.42
C LEU A 11 -8.33 -9.19 -27.50
N PHE A 12 -9.08 -8.58 -26.57
CA PHE A 12 -8.54 -7.64 -25.59
C PHE A 12 -7.47 -8.31 -24.71
N VAL A 13 -7.79 -9.49 -24.17
CA VAL A 13 -6.89 -10.25 -23.29
C VAL A 13 -5.62 -10.71 -24.02
N ALA A 14 -5.75 -11.15 -25.29
CA ALA A 14 -4.61 -11.61 -26.07
C ALA A 14 -3.72 -10.48 -26.62
N SER A 15 -4.28 -9.27 -26.81
CA SER A 15 -3.55 -8.10 -27.34
C SER A 15 -2.77 -7.33 -26.28
N HIS A 16 -3.22 -7.35 -25.03
CA HIS A 16 -2.60 -6.64 -23.91
C HIS A 16 -2.21 -7.59 -22.78
N PRO A 17 -1.33 -8.59 -23.04
CA PRO A 17 -1.09 -9.66 -22.08
C PRO A 17 -0.39 -9.15 -20.81
N TRP A 18 0.50 -8.17 -20.90
CA TRP A 18 1.21 -7.62 -19.76
C TRP A 18 0.28 -6.84 -18.83
N GLU A 19 -0.60 -6.00 -19.39
CA GLU A 19 -1.56 -5.20 -18.65
C GLU A 19 -2.58 -6.08 -17.92
N VAL A 20 -3.03 -7.16 -18.58
CA VAL A 20 -3.97 -8.11 -17.98
C VAL A 20 -3.30 -8.93 -16.88
N ILE A 21 -2.07 -9.41 -17.09
CA ILE A 21 -1.32 -10.16 -16.08
C ILE A 21 -1.01 -9.28 -14.87
N VAL A 22 -0.43 -8.10 -15.07
CA VAL A 22 -0.09 -7.16 -14.01
C VAL A 22 -1.36 -6.66 -13.31
N GLY A 23 -2.42 -6.35 -14.06
CA GLY A 23 -3.71 -5.94 -13.50
C GLY A 23 -4.34 -7.01 -12.62
N THR A 24 -4.34 -8.27 -13.05
CA THR A 24 -4.89 -9.40 -12.28
C THR A 24 -4.05 -9.68 -11.03
N VAL A 25 -2.72 -9.67 -11.14
CA VAL A 25 -1.81 -9.86 -9.99
C VAL A 25 -1.93 -8.70 -9.01
N THR A 26 -1.99 -7.46 -9.51
CA THR A 26 -2.16 -6.26 -8.67
C THR A 26 -3.50 -6.27 -7.96
N LEU A 27 -4.60 -6.63 -8.64
CA LEU A 27 -5.91 -6.80 -8.02
C LEU A 27 -5.86 -7.83 -6.89
N THR A 28 -5.22 -8.98 -7.14
CA THR A 28 -5.03 -10.04 -6.13
C THR A 28 -4.23 -9.54 -4.93
N ILE A 29 -3.13 -8.80 -5.16
CA ILE A 29 -2.30 -8.21 -4.09
C ILE A 29 -3.06 -7.11 -3.35
N CYS A 30 -3.82 -6.27 -4.04
CA CYS A 30 -4.63 -5.21 -3.46
C CYS A 30 -5.74 -5.80 -2.58
N MET A 31 -6.46 -6.83 -3.03
CA MET A 31 -7.46 -7.54 -2.22
C MET A 31 -6.82 -8.21 -1.00
N MET A 32 -5.62 -8.79 -1.15
CA MET A 32 -4.85 -9.33 -0.02
C MET A 32 -4.41 -8.25 0.97
N SER A 33 -4.07 -7.06 0.48
CA SER A 33 -3.58 -5.92 1.28
C SER A 33 -4.71 -5.17 2.00
N MET A 34 -5.90 -5.04 1.39
CA MET A 34 -7.06 -4.40 2.03
C MET A 34 -7.54 -5.16 3.28
N ASN A 35 -7.33 -6.47 3.35
CA ASN A 35 -7.79 -7.32 4.45
C ASN A 35 -6.74 -7.66 5.52
N MET A 36 -5.49 -7.15 5.42
CA MET A 36 -4.62 -7.08 6.60
C MET A 36 -5.15 -6.09 7.67
N PHE A 37 -6.18 -5.32 7.35
CA PHE A 37 -6.72 -4.26 8.20
C PHE A 37 -8.17 -4.47 8.67
N THR A 38 -8.86 -5.51 8.21
CA THR A 38 -10.24 -5.82 8.62
C THR A 38 -10.43 -7.34 8.75
N GLY A 39 -10.38 -7.84 9.98
CA GLY A 39 -10.63 -9.25 10.29
C GLY A 39 -9.98 -9.64 11.62
N ASN A 40 -10.76 -9.57 12.70
CA ASN A 40 -10.47 -10.35 13.90
C ASN A 40 -10.60 -11.81 13.47
N ASP A 41 -9.49 -12.54 13.34
CA ASP A 41 -9.42 -13.94 13.74
C ASP A 41 -7.97 -14.42 13.82
N LYS A 42 -7.70 -15.17 14.88
CA LYS A 42 -6.39 -15.70 15.22
C LYS A 42 -5.90 -16.64 14.12
N ILE A 43 -4.97 -16.16 13.29
CA ILE A 43 -4.11 -17.06 12.52
C ILE A 43 -3.22 -17.78 13.56
N CYS A 44 -3.48 -19.06 13.82
CA CYS A 44 -2.55 -19.92 14.58
C CYS A 44 -1.24 -19.96 13.80
N GLY A 45 -0.30 -19.10 14.19
CA GLY A 45 1.03 -19.07 13.62
C GLY A 45 1.81 -20.32 14.01
N TRP A 46 2.80 -20.67 13.21
CA TRP A 46 3.73 -21.80 13.36
C TRP A 46 4.39 -21.95 14.75
N ASN A 47 4.29 -20.90 15.59
CA ASN A 47 4.86 -20.77 16.93
C ASN A 47 3.86 -21.06 18.08
N TYR A 48 2.60 -21.38 17.79
CA TYR A 48 1.59 -21.76 18.79
C TYR A 48 1.03 -23.15 18.49
N GLU A 49 0.92 -23.99 19.52
CA GLU A 49 0.11 -25.21 19.47
C GLU A 49 -1.28 -24.82 19.96
N CYS A 50 -2.23 -24.72 19.03
CA CYS A 50 -3.62 -24.41 19.35
C CYS A 50 -4.30 -25.72 19.80
N PRO A 51 -5.11 -25.70 20.88
CA PRO A 51 -5.85 -26.90 21.27
C PRO A 51 -6.74 -27.29 20.09
N LYS A 52 -6.50 -28.46 19.51
CA LYS A 52 -7.47 -29.09 18.62
C LYS A 52 -8.72 -29.28 19.49
N PHE A 53 -9.87 -28.80 19.04
CA PHE A 53 -11.10 -29.46 19.47
C PHE A 53 -10.97 -30.88 18.90
N GLU A 54 -10.54 -31.81 19.74
CA GLU A 54 -10.71 -33.25 19.50
C GLU A 54 -12.22 -33.51 19.50
N GLU A 55 -12.87 -33.23 18.38
CA GLU A 55 -13.88 -34.18 17.93
C GLU A 55 -13.09 -35.43 17.51
N ASP A 56 -13.44 -36.57 18.09
CA ASP A 56 -12.85 -37.88 17.78
C ASP A 56 -12.93 -38.12 16.26
N VAL A 57 -11.89 -37.73 15.52
CA VAL A 57 -11.77 -38.04 14.09
C VAL A 57 -11.58 -39.55 14.01
N LEU A 58 -12.61 -40.25 13.54
CA LEU A 58 -12.53 -41.68 13.30
C LEU A 58 -11.35 -41.97 12.36
N SER A 59 -10.60 -43.03 12.63
CA SER A 59 -9.49 -43.49 11.78
C SER A 59 -9.89 -43.78 10.32
N SER A 60 -11.19 -43.85 10.01
CA SER A 60 -11.74 -43.90 8.65
C SER A 60 -11.53 -42.60 7.86
N ASP A 61 -11.62 -41.44 8.52
CA ASP A 61 -11.64 -40.13 7.83
C ASP A 61 -10.25 -39.76 7.35
N ILE A 62 -9.22 -40.09 8.13
CA ILE A 62 -7.79 -40.02 7.77
C ILE A 62 -7.49 -40.83 6.50
N ILE A 63 -8.02 -42.06 6.41
CA ILE A 63 -7.82 -42.93 5.23
C ILE A 63 -8.52 -42.33 4.02
N ILE A 64 -9.76 -41.85 4.16
CA ILE A 64 -10.54 -41.23 3.07
C ILE A 64 -9.86 -39.95 2.57
N LEU A 65 -9.38 -39.08 3.47
CA LEU A 65 -8.65 -37.86 3.14
C LEU A 65 -7.35 -38.18 2.39
N THR A 66 -6.62 -39.20 2.82
CA THR A 66 -5.38 -39.65 2.16
C THR A 66 -5.65 -40.22 0.77
N ILE A 67 -6.68 -41.04 0.59
CA ILE A 67 -7.09 -41.57 -0.72
C ILE A 67 -7.50 -40.42 -1.65
N THR A 68 -8.30 -39.47 -1.17
CA THR A 68 -8.76 -38.32 -1.95
C THR A 68 -7.59 -37.45 -2.41
N ARG A 69 -6.60 -37.21 -1.54
CA ARG A 69 -5.34 -36.52 -1.89
C ARG A 69 -4.55 -37.24 -2.97
N CYS A 70 -4.40 -38.56 -2.87
CA CYS A 70 -3.71 -39.37 -3.87
C CYS A 70 -4.42 -39.33 -5.23
N ILE A 71 -5.77 -39.40 -5.24
CA ILE A 71 -6.57 -39.29 -6.48
C ILE A 71 -6.41 -37.89 -7.10
N ALA A 72 -6.42 -36.82 -6.29
CA ALA A 72 -6.21 -35.46 -6.78
C ALA A 72 -4.84 -35.28 -7.45
N ILE A 73 -3.77 -35.82 -6.84
CA ILE A 73 -2.41 -35.77 -7.40
C ILE A 73 -2.34 -36.56 -8.73
N LEU A 74 -2.95 -37.75 -8.80
CA LEU A 74 -3.02 -38.55 -10.03
C LEU A 74 -3.83 -37.85 -11.13
N TYR A 75 -4.93 -37.21 -10.77
CA TYR A 75 -5.77 -36.43 -11.69
C TYR A 75 -5.00 -35.26 -12.30
N ILE A 76 -4.28 -34.50 -11.46
CA ILE A 76 -3.40 -33.41 -11.92
C ILE A 76 -2.31 -33.96 -12.85
N TYR A 77 -1.65 -35.05 -12.48
CA TYR A 77 -0.65 -35.70 -13.32
C TYR A 77 -1.24 -36.04 -14.70
N PHE A 78 -2.39 -36.71 -14.75
CA PHE A 78 -3.07 -37.06 -16.01
C PHE A 78 -3.46 -35.82 -16.83
N GLN A 79 -3.91 -34.74 -16.19
CA GLN A 79 -4.16 -33.47 -16.89
C GLN A 79 -2.89 -32.85 -17.48
N PHE A 80 -1.78 -32.86 -16.77
CA PHE A 80 -0.48 -32.39 -17.28
C PHE A 80 0.06 -33.28 -18.41
N GLN A 81 -0.23 -34.58 -18.40
CA GLN A 81 0.08 -35.47 -19.51
C GLN A 81 -0.74 -35.09 -20.76
N ASN A 82 -2.05 -34.88 -20.60
CA ASN A 82 -2.93 -34.47 -21.70
C ASN A 82 -2.52 -33.12 -22.30
N LEU A 83 -2.09 -32.15 -21.48
CA LEU A 83 -1.55 -30.88 -21.96
C LEU A 83 -0.23 -31.06 -22.74
N ARG A 84 0.66 -31.97 -22.30
CA ARG A 84 1.93 -32.24 -22.97
C ARG A 84 1.76 -32.86 -24.36
N GLN A 85 0.72 -33.68 -24.56
CA GLN A 85 0.40 -34.28 -25.85
C GLN A 85 0.04 -33.23 -26.94
N LEU A 86 -0.29 -32.00 -26.55
CA LEU A 86 -0.77 -30.94 -27.46
C LEU A 86 0.30 -29.97 -27.97
N GLY A 87 1.51 -29.94 -27.38
CA GLY A 87 2.66 -29.24 -27.97
C GLY A 87 3.58 -28.46 -27.01
N SER A 88 4.87 -28.45 -27.38
CA SER A 88 6.07 -27.89 -26.71
C SER A 88 6.47 -28.54 -25.38
N LYS A 89 7.77 -28.85 -25.23
CA LYS A 89 8.34 -29.61 -24.09
C LYS A 89 8.04 -28.99 -22.71
N TYR A 90 7.81 -27.68 -22.60
CA TYR A 90 7.68 -26.97 -21.31
C TYR A 90 6.67 -25.80 -21.28
N ILE A 91 6.36 -25.19 -22.44
CA ILE A 91 5.62 -23.92 -22.51
C ILE A 91 4.18 -24.03 -21.99
N LEU A 92 3.43 -25.03 -22.46
CA LEU A 92 2.02 -25.18 -22.09
C LEU A 92 1.86 -25.72 -20.65
N GLY A 93 2.84 -26.49 -20.17
CA GLY A 93 2.91 -26.94 -18.78
C GLY A 93 3.14 -25.80 -17.80
N ILE A 94 4.02 -24.84 -18.13
CA ILE A 94 4.26 -23.65 -17.29
C ILE A 94 3.00 -22.77 -17.21
N ALA A 95 2.29 -22.57 -18.32
CA ALA A 95 1.03 -21.82 -18.33
C ALA A 95 -0.07 -22.51 -17.50
N GLY A 96 -0.17 -23.83 -17.57
CA GLY A 96 -1.10 -24.62 -16.75
C GLY A 96 -0.77 -24.56 -15.25
N LEU A 97 0.50 -24.69 -14.88
CA LEU A 97 0.96 -24.60 -13.50
C LEU A 97 0.70 -23.21 -12.89
N PHE A 98 1.00 -22.15 -13.64
CA PHE A 98 0.76 -20.79 -13.16
C PHE A 98 -0.73 -20.50 -13.02
N THR A 99 -1.58 -21.11 -13.85
CA THR A 99 -3.04 -21.00 -13.75
C THR A 99 -3.57 -21.68 -12.50
N ILE A 100 -3.09 -22.89 -12.16
CA ILE A 100 -3.45 -23.57 -10.89
C ILE A 100 -3.04 -22.71 -9.69
N PHE A 101 -1.79 -22.21 -9.70
CA PHE A 101 -1.27 -21.41 -8.61
C PHE A 101 -2.03 -20.09 -8.45
N SER A 102 -2.28 -19.36 -9.55
CA SER A 102 -3.04 -18.11 -9.54
C SER A 102 -4.49 -18.33 -9.10
N SER A 103 -5.10 -19.45 -9.50
CA SER A 103 -6.46 -19.83 -9.10
C SER A 103 -6.55 -20.10 -7.59
N PHE A 104 -5.56 -20.80 -7.03
CA PHE A 104 -5.48 -21.07 -5.58
C PHE A 104 -5.32 -19.79 -4.75
N VAL A 105 -4.38 -18.92 -5.14
CA VAL A 105 -4.13 -17.65 -4.45
C VAL A 105 -5.38 -16.76 -4.52
N PHE A 106 -6.00 -16.64 -5.68
CA PHE A 106 -7.20 -15.82 -5.85
C PHE A 106 -8.39 -16.39 -5.06
N SER A 107 -8.59 -17.72 -5.05
CA SER A 107 -9.65 -18.37 -4.26
C SER A 107 -9.48 -18.12 -2.76
N THR A 108 -8.25 -18.22 -2.25
CA THR A 108 -7.95 -17.96 -0.83
C THR A 108 -8.25 -16.51 -0.44
N VAL A 109 -7.88 -15.56 -1.29
CA VAL A 109 -8.13 -14.12 -1.07
C VAL A 109 -9.62 -13.80 -1.09
N VAL A 110 -10.38 -14.36 -2.03
CA VAL A 110 -11.82 -14.15 -2.16
C VAL A 110 -12.59 -14.73 -0.96
N ILE A 111 -12.15 -15.86 -0.42
CA ILE A 111 -12.79 -16.51 0.74
C ILE A 111 -12.53 -15.72 2.02
N HIS A 112 -11.31 -15.23 2.20
CA HIS A 112 -10.97 -14.34 3.31
C HIS A 112 -11.72 -13.00 3.23
N PHE A 113 -12.06 -12.53 2.02
CA PHE A 113 -12.88 -11.32 1.84
C PHE A 113 -14.35 -11.50 2.25
N LEU A 114 -14.86 -12.73 2.30
CA LEU A 114 -16.24 -13.02 2.69
C LEU A 114 -16.41 -13.32 4.19
N ASP A 115 -15.41 -13.00 5.02
CA ASP A 115 -15.44 -13.07 6.49
C ASP A 115 -15.81 -14.47 7.04
N LYS A 116 -15.43 -15.52 6.30
CA LYS A 116 -15.62 -16.92 6.73
C LYS A 116 -14.32 -17.48 7.31
N GLU A 117 -14.42 -18.10 8.49
CA GLU A 117 -13.31 -18.76 9.18
C GLU A 117 -12.58 -19.75 8.25
N LEU A 118 -11.25 -19.62 8.15
CA LEU A 118 -10.35 -20.50 7.37
C LEU A 118 -10.09 -21.86 8.04
N THR A 119 -10.84 -22.18 9.11
CA THR A 119 -10.76 -23.46 9.82
C THR A 119 -11.14 -24.59 8.88
N GLY A 120 -10.16 -25.36 8.39
CA GLY A 120 -10.37 -26.49 7.47
C GLY A 120 -9.79 -26.31 6.06
N LEU A 121 -9.05 -25.23 5.75
CA LEU A 121 -8.42 -25.04 4.44
C LEU A 121 -7.53 -26.23 4.02
N ASN A 122 -6.76 -26.78 4.97
CA ASN A 122 -5.88 -27.93 4.73
C ASN A 122 -6.66 -29.22 4.39
N GLU A 123 -7.92 -29.32 4.81
CA GLU A 123 -8.81 -30.45 4.52
C GLU A 123 -9.57 -30.23 3.20
N ALA A 124 -9.83 -28.98 2.81
CA ALA A 124 -10.52 -28.61 1.58
C ALA A 124 -9.61 -28.54 0.33
N LEU A 125 -8.30 -28.37 0.50
CA LEU A 125 -7.31 -28.28 -0.59
C LEU A 125 -7.35 -29.44 -1.61
N PRO A 126 -7.56 -30.71 -1.23
CA PRO A 126 -7.67 -31.82 -2.19
C PRO A 126 -8.91 -31.71 -3.07
N PHE A 127 -10.02 -31.22 -2.52
CA PHE A 127 -11.26 -30.98 -3.25
C PHE A 127 -11.12 -29.80 -4.20
N PHE A 128 -10.42 -28.75 -3.79
CA PHE A 128 -10.03 -27.64 -4.67
C PHE A 128 -9.32 -28.14 -5.93
N LEU A 129 -8.32 -29.01 -5.74
CA LEU A 129 -7.50 -29.56 -6.82
C LEU A 129 -8.30 -30.49 -7.76
N LEU A 130 -9.33 -31.17 -7.26
CA LEU A 130 -10.23 -31.99 -8.09
C LEU A 130 -11.22 -31.15 -8.91
N LEU A 131 -11.60 -29.96 -8.42
CA LEU A 131 -12.50 -29.04 -9.12
C LEU A 131 -11.80 -28.19 -10.20
N ILE A 132 -10.47 -28.22 -10.27
CA ILE A 132 -9.74 -27.56 -11.34
C ILE A 132 -9.68 -28.47 -12.57
N ASP A 133 -10.37 -28.06 -13.63
CA ASP A 133 -10.37 -28.74 -14.92
C ASP A 133 -9.47 -28.02 -15.95
N LEU A 134 -8.24 -28.52 -16.13
CA LEU A 134 -7.32 -28.02 -17.15
C LEU A 134 -7.60 -28.56 -18.57
N SER A 135 -8.55 -29.49 -18.73
CA SER A 135 -8.91 -29.99 -20.08
C SER A 135 -9.48 -28.86 -20.95
N ARG A 136 -10.17 -27.90 -20.34
CA ARG A 136 -10.69 -26.66 -20.97
C ARG A 136 -9.55 -25.77 -21.49
N ALA A 137 -8.47 -25.70 -20.73
CA ALA A 137 -7.24 -24.98 -21.08
C ALA A 137 -6.57 -25.57 -22.31
N SER A 138 -6.57 -26.90 -22.39
CA SER A 138 -6.03 -27.67 -23.51
C SER A 138 -6.79 -27.38 -24.82
N ALA A 139 -8.12 -27.25 -24.76
CA ALA A 139 -8.95 -26.95 -25.93
C ALA A 139 -8.70 -25.54 -26.47
N LEU A 140 -8.54 -24.55 -25.60
CA LEU A 140 -8.22 -23.18 -26.01
C LEU A 140 -6.78 -23.05 -26.53
N ALA A 141 -5.84 -23.75 -25.91
CA ALA A 141 -4.44 -23.76 -26.34
C ALA A 141 -4.26 -24.33 -27.77
N LYS A 142 -5.09 -25.29 -28.19
CA LYS A 142 -5.11 -25.81 -29.57
C LYS A 142 -5.35 -24.71 -30.61
N PHE A 143 -6.27 -23.78 -30.34
CA PHE A 143 -6.52 -22.63 -31.22
C PHE A 143 -5.32 -21.68 -31.29
N ALA A 144 -4.62 -21.45 -30.17
CA ALA A 144 -3.43 -20.60 -30.15
C ALA A 144 -2.27 -21.21 -30.96
N LEU A 145 -2.10 -22.53 -30.87
CA LEU A 145 -1.03 -23.29 -31.51
C LEU A 145 -1.23 -23.54 -33.02
N SER A 146 -2.45 -23.37 -33.56
CA SER A 146 -2.73 -23.53 -35.01
C SER A 146 -2.38 -22.31 -35.87
N SER A 147 -1.74 -21.28 -35.29
CA SER A 147 -1.37 -20.02 -35.97
C SER A 147 0.02 -20.03 -36.61
N ASN A 148 0.16 -19.40 -37.77
CA ASN A 148 1.44 -19.24 -38.48
C ASN A 148 2.09 -17.86 -38.28
N SER A 149 1.31 -16.84 -37.88
CA SER A 149 1.80 -15.48 -37.58
C SER A 149 1.38 -15.01 -36.18
N GLN A 150 1.96 -13.91 -35.67
CA GLN A 150 1.62 -13.38 -34.34
C GLN A 150 0.21 -12.77 -34.29
N ASP A 151 -0.18 -12.07 -35.35
CA ASP A 151 -1.53 -11.51 -35.46
C ASP A 151 -2.60 -12.62 -35.56
N GLU A 152 -2.24 -13.77 -36.15
CA GLU A 152 -3.08 -14.97 -36.14
C GLU A 152 -3.19 -15.62 -34.76
N VAL A 153 -2.18 -15.58 -33.87
CA VAL A 153 -2.29 -16.13 -32.50
C VAL A 153 -3.42 -15.41 -31.76
N ARG A 154 -3.40 -14.08 -31.79
CA ARG A 154 -4.38 -13.24 -31.08
C ARG A 154 -5.79 -13.45 -31.64
N GLU A 155 -5.93 -13.50 -32.96
CA GLU A 155 -7.21 -13.73 -33.61
C GLU A 155 -7.74 -15.16 -33.41
N ASN A 156 -6.86 -16.16 -33.38
CA ASN A 156 -7.25 -17.54 -33.11
C ASN A 156 -7.65 -17.76 -31.64
N ILE A 157 -6.97 -17.12 -30.69
CA ILE A 157 -7.40 -17.10 -29.27
C ILE A 157 -8.78 -16.43 -29.16
N ALA A 158 -8.99 -15.28 -29.82
CA ALA A 158 -10.28 -14.61 -29.84
C ALA A 158 -11.39 -15.49 -30.44
N ARG A 159 -11.08 -16.24 -31.51
CA ARG A 159 -11.99 -17.20 -32.14
C ARG A 159 -12.28 -18.39 -31.21
N GLY A 160 -11.27 -18.94 -30.56
CA GLY A 160 -11.42 -20.01 -29.58
C GLY A 160 -12.31 -19.60 -28.41
N MET A 161 -12.13 -18.38 -27.87
CA MET A 161 -12.98 -17.81 -26.82
C MET A 161 -14.42 -17.59 -27.29
N ALA A 162 -14.63 -17.19 -28.55
CA ALA A 162 -15.97 -16.99 -29.11
C ALA A 162 -16.80 -18.30 -29.20
N ILE A 163 -16.12 -19.42 -29.45
CA ILE A 163 -16.73 -20.75 -29.64
C ILE A 163 -16.87 -21.49 -28.30
N LEU A 164 -15.78 -21.55 -27.52
CA LEU A 164 -15.72 -22.32 -26.27
C LEU A 164 -16.22 -21.53 -25.05
N GLY A 165 -16.08 -20.21 -25.06
CA GLY A 165 -16.39 -19.32 -23.93
C GLY A 165 -17.79 -19.53 -23.34
N PRO A 166 -18.87 -19.47 -24.16
CA PRO A 166 -20.23 -19.71 -23.68
C PRO A 166 -20.44 -21.07 -23.00
N THR A 167 -19.77 -22.11 -23.49
CA THR A 167 -19.88 -23.47 -22.92
C THR A 167 -19.17 -23.54 -21.58
N PHE A 168 -17.96 -22.99 -21.47
CA PHE A 168 -17.21 -22.96 -20.21
C PHE A 168 -17.90 -22.12 -19.14
N THR A 169 -18.55 -21.00 -19.50
CA THR A 169 -19.35 -20.21 -18.56
C THR A 169 -20.56 -21.00 -18.06
N LEU A 170 -21.26 -21.70 -18.96
CA LEU A 170 -22.40 -22.53 -18.58
C LEU A 170 -21.97 -23.68 -17.66
N ASP A 171 -20.84 -24.31 -17.94
CA ASP A 171 -20.30 -25.39 -17.13
C ASP A 171 -19.90 -24.91 -15.73
N ALA A 172 -19.23 -23.76 -15.61
CA ALA A 172 -18.89 -23.17 -14.32
C ALA A 172 -20.13 -22.77 -13.50
N LEU A 173 -21.18 -22.25 -14.15
CA LEU A 173 -22.44 -21.92 -13.47
C LEU A 173 -23.17 -23.17 -12.97
N VAL A 174 -23.25 -24.21 -13.80
CA VAL A 174 -23.84 -25.51 -13.42
C VAL A 174 -23.08 -26.12 -12.25
N GLU A 175 -21.75 -26.16 -12.33
CA GLU A 175 -20.87 -26.71 -11.29
C GLU A 175 -21.04 -25.94 -9.97
N CYS A 176 -21.06 -24.61 -10.01
CA CYS A 176 -21.32 -23.76 -8.85
C CYS A 176 -22.71 -24.00 -8.24
N LEU A 177 -23.75 -24.15 -9.06
CA LEU A 177 -25.12 -24.40 -8.59
C LEU A 177 -25.28 -25.79 -7.96
N VAL A 178 -24.63 -26.81 -8.52
CA VAL A 178 -24.65 -28.19 -8.00
C VAL A 178 -23.92 -28.25 -6.66
N ILE A 179 -22.70 -27.71 -6.58
CA ILE A 179 -21.95 -27.62 -5.31
C ILE A 179 -22.72 -26.77 -4.29
N GLY A 180 -23.39 -25.72 -4.78
CA GLY A 180 -24.22 -24.82 -3.97
C GLY A 180 -25.32 -25.57 -3.20
N VAL A 181 -25.88 -26.66 -3.74
CA VAL A 181 -26.91 -27.46 -3.03
C VAL A 181 -26.38 -27.99 -1.69
N GLY A 182 -25.09 -28.32 -1.60
CA GLY A 182 -24.48 -28.76 -0.35
C GLY A 182 -24.37 -27.68 0.72
N THR A 183 -24.45 -26.38 0.34
CA THR A 183 -24.54 -25.27 1.32
C THR A 183 -25.87 -25.19 2.05
N MET A 184 -26.83 -26.04 1.69
CA MET A 184 -28.17 -26.14 2.28
C MET A 184 -28.37 -27.47 3.02
N SER A 185 -27.29 -28.23 3.27
CA SER A 185 -27.37 -29.57 3.83
C SER A 185 -27.65 -29.61 5.34
N GLY A 186 -27.53 -28.50 6.07
CA GLY A 186 -27.67 -28.43 7.54
C GLY A 186 -26.45 -28.96 8.32
N VAL A 187 -25.44 -29.48 7.63
CA VAL A 187 -24.20 -30.00 8.24
C VAL A 187 -23.12 -28.94 8.11
N ARG A 188 -22.75 -28.32 9.24
CA ARG A 188 -21.85 -27.14 9.27
C ARG A 188 -20.53 -27.35 8.51
N GLN A 189 -19.88 -28.50 8.66
CA GLN A 189 -18.62 -28.80 7.95
C GLN A 189 -18.83 -28.91 6.43
N LEU A 190 -19.89 -29.60 5.99
CA LEU A 190 -20.22 -29.74 4.56
C LEU A 190 -20.62 -28.40 3.94
N GLU A 191 -21.34 -27.55 4.66
CA GLU A 191 -21.73 -26.22 4.20
C GLU A 191 -20.51 -25.30 4.00
N ILE A 192 -19.53 -25.38 4.90
CA ILE A 192 -18.27 -24.64 4.79
C ILE A 192 -17.47 -25.14 3.57
N MET A 193 -17.35 -26.45 3.39
CA MET A 193 -16.65 -27.05 2.24
C MET A 193 -17.32 -26.72 0.89
N CYS A 194 -18.65 -26.79 0.82
CA CYS A 194 -19.40 -26.45 -0.40
C CYS A 194 -19.32 -24.95 -0.70
N CYS A 195 -19.35 -24.08 0.32
CA CYS A 195 -19.14 -22.65 0.13
C CYS A 195 -17.74 -22.36 -0.42
N PHE A 196 -16.71 -23.02 0.12
CA PHE A 196 -15.34 -22.95 -0.38
C PHE A 196 -15.27 -23.42 -1.85
N GLY A 197 -15.93 -24.54 -2.17
CA GLY A 197 -16.00 -25.08 -3.54
C GLY A 197 -16.65 -24.12 -4.54
N CYS A 198 -17.79 -23.51 -4.20
CA CYS A 198 -18.46 -22.52 -5.05
C CYS A 198 -17.56 -21.31 -5.37
N MET A 199 -16.91 -20.74 -4.35
CA MET A 199 -16.02 -19.60 -4.53
C MET A 199 -14.80 -19.97 -5.36
N SER A 200 -14.27 -21.18 -5.15
CA SER A 200 -13.14 -21.73 -5.90
C SER A 200 -13.45 -21.92 -7.38
N VAL A 201 -14.64 -22.43 -7.73
CA VAL A 201 -15.07 -22.59 -9.14
C VAL A 201 -15.20 -21.24 -9.83
N LEU A 202 -15.75 -20.24 -9.15
CA LEU A 202 -15.88 -18.88 -9.70
C LEU A 202 -14.53 -18.19 -9.88
N ALA A 203 -13.65 -18.31 -8.89
CA ALA A 203 -12.28 -17.83 -8.92
C ALA A 203 -11.49 -18.47 -10.08
N ASN A 204 -11.58 -19.80 -10.21
CA ASN A 204 -10.94 -20.55 -11.29
C ASN A 204 -11.46 -20.13 -12.67
N TYR A 205 -12.78 -19.95 -12.81
CA TYR A 205 -13.38 -19.44 -14.04
C TYR A 205 -12.86 -18.04 -14.41
N PHE A 206 -12.75 -17.14 -13.44
CA PHE A 206 -12.24 -15.79 -13.67
C PHE A 206 -10.78 -15.81 -14.17
N VAL A 207 -9.91 -16.53 -13.46
CA VAL A 207 -8.49 -16.70 -13.85
C VAL A 207 -8.39 -17.39 -15.23
N PHE A 208 -9.23 -18.38 -15.49
CA PHE A 208 -9.24 -19.08 -16.78
C PHE A 208 -9.69 -18.20 -17.96
N MET A 209 -10.66 -17.32 -17.76
CA MET A 209 -11.19 -16.46 -18.83
C MET A 209 -10.37 -15.19 -19.09
N THR A 210 -9.42 -14.88 -18.21
CA THR A 210 -8.64 -13.62 -18.27
C THR A 210 -7.14 -13.88 -18.26
N PHE A 211 -6.65 -14.56 -17.23
CA PHE A 211 -5.23 -14.72 -16.98
C PHE A 211 -4.60 -15.80 -17.88
N PHE A 212 -5.28 -16.94 -18.08
CA PHE A 212 -4.75 -18.04 -18.91
C PHE A 212 -4.55 -17.65 -20.40
N PRO A 213 -5.51 -17.00 -21.10
CA PRO A 213 -5.33 -16.63 -22.50
C PRO A 213 -4.23 -15.56 -22.68
N ALA A 214 -4.09 -14.64 -21.72
CA ALA A 214 -3.00 -13.66 -21.69
C ALA A 214 -1.63 -14.35 -21.55
N CYS A 215 -1.52 -15.34 -20.66
CA CYS A 215 -0.29 -16.11 -20.48
C CYS A 215 0.08 -16.94 -21.72
N VAL A 216 -0.89 -17.59 -22.35
CA VAL A 216 -0.65 -18.35 -23.58
C VAL A 216 -0.19 -17.42 -24.71
N SER A 217 -0.81 -16.25 -24.86
CA SER A 217 -0.40 -15.22 -25.83
C SER A 217 1.05 -14.76 -25.56
N LEU A 218 1.37 -14.39 -24.32
CA LEU A 218 2.70 -13.89 -23.93
C LEU A 218 3.80 -14.93 -24.09
N VAL A 219 3.56 -16.18 -23.66
CA VAL A 219 4.59 -17.22 -23.73
C VAL A 219 4.85 -17.61 -25.18
N LEU A 220 3.84 -17.59 -26.05
CA LEU A 220 4.03 -17.80 -27.49
C LEU A 220 4.74 -16.61 -28.15
N GLU A 221 4.52 -15.38 -27.67
CA GLU A 221 5.26 -14.18 -28.09
C GLU A 221 6.75 -14.29 -27.74
N LEU A 222 7.08 -14.53 -26.47
CA LEU A 222 8.46 -14.69 -25.97
C LEU A 222 9.19 -15.90 -26.58
N SER A 223 8.46 -17.00 -26.81
CA SER A 223 9.05 -18.21 -27.41
C SER A 223 9.45 -18.02 -28.86
N ARG A 224 8.77 -17.14 -29.62
CA ARG A 224 9.09 -16.87 -31.04
C ARG A 224 10.24 -15.87 -31.19
N GLU A 225 10.40 -14.91 -30.27
CA GLU A 225 11.56 -13.98 -30.25
C GLU A 225 12.89 -14.68 -29.91
N SER A 226 12.86 -15.70 -29.04
CA SER A 226 14.08 -16.39 -28.57
C SER A 226 14.76 -17.31 -29.59
N ARG A 227 14.13 -17.61 -30.73
CA ARG A 227 14.63 -18.58 -31.72
C ARG A 227 14.74 -17.96 -33.11
N GLU A 228 15.92 -17.43 -33.44
CA GLU A 228 16.30 -17.11 -34.82
C GLU A 228 16.19 -18.37 -35.70
N GLY A 229 15.14 -18.44 -36.53
CA GLY A 229 15.18 -19.15 -37.81
C GLY A 229 15.09 -20.69 -37.84
N ARG A 230 14.71 -21.40 -36.77
CA ARG A 230 14.29 -22.83 -36.91
C ARG A 230 12.81 -23.04 -36.63
N PRO A 231 12.03 -23.55 -37.59
CA PRO A 231 10.58 -23.57 -37.46
C PRO A 231 10.09 -24.70 -36.55
N ILE A 232 9.19 -24.39 -35.62
CA ILE A 232 8.31 -25.38 -34.96
C ILE A 232 7.18 -25.73 -35.94
N TRP A 233 7.52 -26.23 -37.14
CA TRP A 233 6.55 -26.49 -38.22
C TRP A 233 6.05 -27.94 -38.30
N GLN A 234 6.45 -28.81 -37.37
CA GLN A 234 5.89 -30.18 -37.31
C GLN A 234 4.55 -30.25 -36.55
N LEU A 235 4.13 -29.19 -35.85
CA LEU A 235 2.89 -29.15 -35.07
C LEU A 235 1.70 -28.54 -35.83
N SER A 236 1.94 -27.64 -36.79
CA SER A 236 0.86 -27.01 -37.58
C SER A 236 0.14 -28.02 -38.47
N HIS A 237 0.85 -29.02 -39.00
CA HIS A 237 0.27 -30.09 -39.81
C HIS A 237 -0.53 -31.10 -38.99
N PHE A 238 -0.25 -31.27 -37.69
CA PHE A 238 -1.04 -32.13 -36.79
C PHE A 238 -2.24 -31.38 -36.20
N ALA A 239 -2.08 -30.11 -35.83
CA ALA A 239 -3.16 -29.28 -35.29
C ALA A 239 -4.27 -29.02 -36.34
N ARG A 240 -3.89 -28.81 -37.60
CA ARG A 240 -4.83 -28.57 -38.70
C ARG A 240 -5.56 -29.83 -39.17
N VAL A 241 -4.98 -31.02 -38.97
CA VAL A 241 -5.64 -32.32 -39.24
C VAL A 241 -6.60 -32.73 -38.12
N LEU A 242 -6.44 -32.16 -36.92
CA LEU A 242 -7.36 -32.34 -35.77
C LEU A 242 -8.49 -31.30 -35.71
N GLU A 243 -8.49 -30.29 -36.58
CA GLU A 243 -9.47 -29.20 -36.58
C GLU A 243 -10.84 -29.58 -37.18
N GLU A 244 -10.98 -30.72 -37.85
CA GLU A 244 -12.21 -31.00 -38.62
C GLU A 244 -13.32 -31.80 -37.91
N GLU A 245 -13.13 -32.45 -36.74
CA GLU A 245 -14.24 -33.28 -36.18
C GLU A 245 -14.65 -33.11 -34.71
N GLU A 246 -13.89 -32.52 -33.77
CA GLU A 246 -14.20 -32.82 -32.34
C GLU A 246 -14.71 -31.71 -31.40
N ASN A 247 -14.72 -30.41 -31.72
CA ASN A 247 -14.95 -29.37 -30.67
C ASN A 247 -16.11 -28.39 -30.90
N LYS A 248 -17.20 -28.81 -31.57
CA LYS A 248 -18.48 -28.08 -31.46
C LYS A 248 -19.31 -28.68 -30.33
N PRO A 249 -19.63 -27.92 -29.27
CA PRO A 249 -20.44 -28.42 -28.17
C PRO A 249 -21.81 -28.86 -28.69
N ASN A 250 -22.26 -30.06 -28.31
CA ASN A 250 -23.53 -30.62 -28.78
C ASN A 250 -24.68 -29.71 -28.33
N PRO A 251 -25.49 -29.14 -29.26
CA PRO A 251 -26.52 -28.17 -28.93
C PRO A 251 -27.63 -28.75 -28.03
N VAL A 252 -27.84 -30.07 -28.06
CA VAL A 252 -28.79 -30.76 -27.17
C VAL A 252 -28.26 -30.74 -25.74
N THR A 253 -26.97 -31.04 -25.54
CA THR A 253 -26.35 -31.04 -24.20
C THR A 253 -26.34 -29.65 -23.57
N GLN A 254 -26.11 -28.60 -24.36
CA GLN A 254 -26.18 -27.22 -23.88
C GLN A 254 -27.60 -26.84 -23.44
N ARG A 255 -28.62 -27.20 -24.24
CA ARG A 255 -30.03 -26.94 -23.88
C ARG A 255 -30.43 -27.67 -22.60
N VAL A 256 -30.00 -28.92 -22.42
CA VAL A 256 -30.23 -29.69 -21.19
C VAL A 256 -29.55 -29.03 -19.99
N LYS A 257 -28.29 -28.59 -20.12
CA LYS A 257 -27.57 -27.88 -19.06
C LYS A 257 -28.25 -26.55 -18.67
N ILE A 258 -28.77 -25.80 -19.64
CA ILE A 258 -29.53 -24.56 -19.37
C ILE A 258 -30.81 -24.87 -18.57
N ILE A 259 -31.59 -25.87 -18.99
CA ILE A 259 -32.82 -26.26 -18.28
C ILE A 259 -32.50 -26.74 -16.86
N MET A 260 -31.46 -27.56 -16.70
CA MET A 260 -30.99 -28.03 -15.39
C MET A 260 -30.53 -26.87 -14.49
N SER A 261 -29.77 -25.91 -15.03
CA SER A 261 -29.31 -24.73 -14.28
C SER A 261 -30.47 -23.85 -13.82
N LEU A 262 -31.48 -23.64 -14.66
CA LEU A 262 -32.69 -22.88 -14.31
C LEU A 262 -33.47 -23.58 -13.18
N GLY A 263 -33.58 -24.91 -13.24
CA GLY A 263 -34.18 -25.72 -12.18
C GLY A 263 -33.44 -25.58 -10.85
N LEU A 264 -32.11 -25.67 -10.85
CA LEU A 264 -31.30 -25.50 -9.65
C LEU A 264 -31.41 -24.09 -9.05
N VAL A 265 -31.40 -23.04 -9.88
CA VAL A 265 -31.58 -21.65 -9.42
C VAL A 265 -32.94 -21.48 -8.73
N LEU A 266 -34.00 -22.07 -9.27
CA LEU A 266 -35.33 -22.01 -8.65
C LEU A 266 -35.37 -22.76 -7.31
N VAL A 267 -34.69 -23.91 -7.20
CA VAL A 267 -34.56 -24.65 -5.92
C VAL A 267 -33.81 -23.82 -4.88
N HIS A 268 -32.70 -23.19 -5.27
CA HIS A 268 -31.91 -22.29 -4.41
C HIS A 268 -32.72 -21.07 -3.94
N ALA A 269 -33.47 -20.44 -4.86
CA ALA A 269 -34.30 -19.29 -4.56
C ALA A 269 -35.47 -19.65 -3.62
N HIS A 270 -36.15 -20.76 -3.88
CA HIS A 270 -37.29 -21.23 -3.07
C HIS A 270 -36.86 -21.61 -1.65
N SER A 271 -35.73 -22.30 -1.49
CA SER A 271 -35.28 -22.73 -0.16
C SER A 271 -34.73 -21.61 0.71
N ARG A 272 -34.14 -20.55 0.12
CA ARG A 272 -33.69 -19.38 0.88
C ARG A 272 -34.82 -18.41 1.22
N TRP A 273 -35.91 -18.41 0.44
CA TRP A 273 -37.08 -17.55 0.69
C TRP A 273 -38.01 -18.10 1.79
N ILE A 274 -38.00 -19.40 2.06
CA ILE A 274 -38.81 -20.03 3.13
C ILE A 274 -38.11 -19.98 4.50
N ALA A 275 -36.82 -19.65 4.55
CA ALA A 275 -36.06 -19.48 5.78
C ALA A 275 -36.00 -18.00 6.19
N ASP A 276 -37.13 -17.43 6.62
CA ASP A 276 -37.12 -16.18 7.40
C ASP A 276 -37.31 -16.51 8.90
N PRO A 277 -36.59 -15.83 9.81
CA PRO A 277 -36.51 -16.21 11.21
C PRO A 277 -37.74 -15.73 11.99
N SER A 278 -38.39 -16.64 12.73
CA SER A 278 -39.36 -16.23 13.74
C SER A 278 -38.64 -15.75 15.01
N PRO A 279 -39.11 -14.68 15.67
CA PRO A 279 -38.57 -14.24 16.96
C PRO A 279 -39.33 -14.97 18.08
N GLN A 280 -38.64 -15.80 18.86
CA GLN A 280 -39.19 -16.32 20.11
C GLN A 280 -38.22 -16.15 21.28
N ASN A 281 -38.58 -15.19 22.14
CA ASN A 281 -38.29 -15.20 23.56
C ASN A 281 -38.76 -16.53 24.17
N SER A 282 -37.89 -17.23 24.91
CA SER A 282 -38.28 -18.16 25.98
C SER A 282 -37.10 -18.41 26.92
N THR A 283 -37.21 -17.84 28.11
CA THR A 283 -36.64 -18.37 29.37
C THR A 283 -37.05 -19.83 29.61
N ALA A 284 -36.09 -20.70 29.99
CA ALA A 284 -36.24 -21.71 31.06
C ALA A 284 -35.03 -22.69 31.10
N ASP A 285 -34.29 -22.61 32.21
CA ASP A 285 -33.62 -23.66 33.00
C ASP A 285 -33.50 -25.11 32.46
N ASN A 286 -32.28 -25.66 32.47
CA ASN A 286 -31.84 -26.47 33.63
C ASN A 286 -30.39 -27.01 33.56
N SER A 287 -29.69 -26.70 34.64
CA SER A 287 -28.58 -27.38 35.33
C SER A 287 -28.12 -28.79 34.91
N LYS A 288 -26.78 -28.97 34.87
CA LYS A 288 -26.07 -29.96 35.71
C LYS A 288 -24.57 -29.65 35.84
N VAL A 289 -24.12 -29.79 37.09
CA VAL A 289 -22.81 -29.48 37.67
C VAL A 289 -21.81 -30.62 37.44
N SER A 290 -20.54 -30.29 37.19
CA SER A 290 -19.42 -31.02 37.78
C SER A 290 -18.18 -30.13 37.90
N LEU A 291 -17.63 -30.10 39.12
CA LEU A 291 -16.31 -29.58 39.46
C LEU A 291 -15.21 -30.31 38.68
N GLY A 292 -14.12 -29.60 38.36
CA GLY A 292 -12.87 -30.23 37.92
C GLY A 292 -11.84 -29.23 37.40
N LEU A 293 -11.00 -28.74 38.31
CA LEU A 293 -9.61 -28.27 38.15
C LEU A 293 -9.22 -27.26 37.05
N ASP A 294 -8.53 -26.22 37.52
CA ASP A 294 -7.51 -25.47 36.80
C ASP A 294 -6.65 -26.36 35.90
N GLU A 295 -6.74 -26.18 34.58
CA GLU A 295 -5.64 -26.31 33.61
C GLU A 295 -6.18 -26.01 32.20
N ASN A 296 -5.95 -24.79 31.68
CA ASN A 296 -5.90 -24.55 30.24
C ASN A 296 -5.14 -23.23 29.95
N VAL A 297 -3.88 -23.23 30.38
CA VAL A 297 -2.88 -22.26 29.94
C VAL A 297 -2.27 -22.77 28.65
N SER A 298 -2.29 -21.94 27.61
CA SER A 298 -1.55 -22.19 26.36
C SER A 298 -0.06 -22.33 26.71
N LYS A 299 0.51 -23.53 26.57
CA LYS A 299 1.94 -23.73 26.82
C LYS A 299 2.75 -23.11 25.67
N ARG A 300 3.52 -22.07 26.01
CA ARG A 300 4.61 -21.58 25.18
C ARG A 300 5.70 -22.64 25.14
N ILE A 301 6.06 -23.10 23.95
CA ILE A 301 7.24 -23.97 23.77
C ILE A 301 8.48 -23.08 23.90
N GLU A 302 9.21 -23.20 25.01
CA GLU A 302 10.60 -22.75 25.07
C GLU A 302 11.49 -23.86 24.49
N PRO A 303 12.12 -23.65 23.33
CA PRO A 303 12.99 -24.68 22.77
C PRO A 303 14.29 -24.71 23.58
N SER A 304 14.58 -25.83 24.23
CA SER A 304 15.88 -26.11 24.87
C SER A 304 17.02 -26.33 23.87
N VAL A 305 16.74 -26.20 22.57
CA VAL A 305 17.63 -26.43 21.43
C VAL A 305 17.46 -25.35 20.37
N SER A 306 18.48 -25.21 19.51
CA SER A 306 18.54 -24.17 18.48
C SER A 306 17.30 -24.16 17.56
N LEU A 307 16.83 -22.96 17.20
CA LEU A 307 15.66 -22.73 16.33
C LEU A 307 15.68 -23.58 15.04
N TRP A 308 16.86 -23.82 14.47
CA TRP A 308 17.01 -24.63 13.26
C TRP A 308 16.75 -26.12 13.52
N GLN A 309 17.21 -26.68 14.64
CA GLN A 309 16.90 -28.06 15.04
C GLN A 309 15.43 -28.23 15.43
N PHE A 310 14.80 -27.21 16.02
CA PHE A 310 13.37 -27.21 16.31
C PHE A 310 12.53 -27.23 15.02
N TYR A 311 12.83 -26.35 14.06
CA TYR A 311 12.16 -26.38 12.76
C TYR A 311 12.47 -27.65 11.97
N LEU A 312 13.70 -28.18 12.04
CA LEU A 312 14.06 -29.45 11.40
C LEU A 312 13.32 -30.63 12.04
N SER A 313 13.19 -30.66 13.37
CA SER A 313 12.43 -31.67 14.12
C SER A 313 10.93 -31.63 13.80
N LYS A 314 10.35 -30.44 13.69
CA LYS A 314 8.92 -30.25 13.32
C LYS A 314 8.66 -30.50 11.84
N MET A 315 9.67 -30.29 10.98
CA MET A 315 9.64 -30.67 9.56
C MET A 315 9.88 -32.18 9.36
N ILE A 316 10.52 -32.87 10.32
CA ILE A 316 10.67 -34.33 10.35
C ILE A 316 9.44 -35.01 10.96
N SER A 317 8.64 -34.33 11.80
CA SER A 317 7.33 -34.79 12.25
C SER A 317 6.24 -34.57 11.19
N MET A 318 6.47 -35.03 9.96
CA MET A 318 5.41 -35.06 8.96
C MET A 318 4.42 -36.17 9.34
N ASP A 319 3.12 -35.84 9.40
CA ASP A 319 2.07 -36.86 9.47
C ASP A 319 2.26 -37.86 8.33
N ILE A 320 2.00 -39.14 8.59
CA ILE A 320 2.18 -40.24 7.62
C ILE A 320 1.49 -39.92 6.29
N GLU A 321 0.35 -39.22 6.33
CA GLU A 321 -0.39 -38.72 5.15
C GLU A 321 0.42 -37.74 4.28
N GLN A 322 1.14 -36.81 4.91
CA GLN A 322 1.95 -35.81 4.21
C GLN A 322 3.18 -36.45 3.57
N VAL A 323 3.77 -37.47 4.23
CA VAL A 323 4.89 -38.23 3.69
C VAL A 323 4.47 -39.03 2.46
N ILE A 324 3.33 -39.74 2.53
CA ILE A 324 2.79 -40.52 1.41
C ILE A 324 2.48 -39.62 0.20
N THR A 325 1.81 -38.48 0.43
CA THR A 325 1.42 -37.56 -0.65
C THR A 325 2.61 -36.86 -1.28
N LEU A 326 3.59 -36.41 -0.48
CA LEU A 326 4.81 -35.79 -0.99
C LEU A 326 5.67 -36.79 -1.78
N THR A 327 5.76 -38.03 -1.31
CA THR A 327 6.48 -39.10 -2.01
C THR A 327 5.83 -39.42 -3.36
N LEU A 328 4.50 -39.55 -3.42
CA LEU A 328 3.77 -39.76 -4.68
C LEU A 328 3.97 -38.59 -5.65
N ALA A 329 3.87 -37.35 -5.17
CA ALA A 329 4.07 -36.15 -5.98
C ALA A 329 5.50 -36.08 -6.56
N LEU A 330 6.52 -36.35 -5.74
CA LEU A 330 7.92 -36.38 -6.17
C LEU A 330 8.18 -37.50 -7.19
N LEU A 331 7.64 -38.70 -6.98
CA LEU A 331 7.77 -39.82 -7.92
C LEU A 331 7.14 -39.50 -9.27
N LEU A 332 5.93 -38.91 -9.28
CA LEU A 332 5.25 -38.50 -10.51
C LEU A 332 5.95 -37.33 -11.19
N ALA A 333 6.50 -36.36 -10.43
CA ALA A 333 7.28 -35.27 -10.99
C ALA A 333 8.59 -35.78 -11.64
N VAL A 334 9.30 -36.69 -10.99
CA VAL A 334 10.49 -37.35 -11.56
C VAL A 334 10.12 -38.16 -12.80
N LYS A 335 9.02 -38.92 -12.76
CA LYS A 335 8.52 -39.66 -13.93
C LYS A 335 8.17 -38.73 -15.09
N TYR A 336 7.46 -37.64 -14.82
CA TYR A 336 7.04 -36.63 -15.80
C TYR A 336 8.24 -35.96 -16.48
N ILE A 337 9.25 -35.56 -15.70
CA ILE A 337 10.43 -34.85 -16.19
C ILE A 337 11.36 -35.80 -16.97
N PHE A 338 11.68 -36.98 -16.42
CA PHE A 338 12.77 -37.81 -16.92
C PHE A 338 12.32 -38.99 -17.79
N PHE A 339 11.28 -39.72 -17.42
CA PHE A 339 10.94 -41.01 -18.05
C PHE A 339 9.96 -40.87 -19.22
N GLU A 340 9.03 -39.94 -19.11
CA GLU A 340 7.95 -39.76 -20.10
C GLU A 340 8.44 -39.08 -21.40
N GLN A 341 9.61 -38.41 -21.33
CA GLN A 341 10.32 -37.92 -22.51
C GLN A 341 10.84 -39.06 -23.41
N ALA A 342 11.20 -40.21 -22.83
CA ALA A 342 11.68 -41.37 -23.57
C ALA A 342 10.54 -42.17 -24.22
N GLU A 343 9.39 -42.31 -23.54
CA GLU A 343 8.22 -43.05 -24.05
C GLU A 343 7.49 -42.31 -25.20
N THR A 344 7.44 -40.97 -25.17
CA THR A 344 6.84 -40.18 -26.25
C THR A 344 7.72 -40.14 -27.51
N GLU A 345 9.05 -40.10 -27.36
CA GLU A 345 10.00 -40.21 -28.49
C GLU A 345 10.00 -41.65 -29.09
N SER A 346 9.80 -42.70 -28.29
CA SER A 346 9.72 -44.10 -28.78
C SER A 346 8.40 -44.45 -29.48
N THR A 347 7.27 -43.94 -29.00
CA THR A 347 5.93 -44.16 -29.60
C THR A 347 5.74 -43.42 -30.93
N LEU A 348 6.37 -42.25 -31.09
CA LEU A 348 6.45 -41.54 -32.37
C LEU A 348 7.33 -42.27 -33.40
N SER A 349 8.38 -42.96 -32.95
CA SER A 349 9.23 -43.77 -33.84
C SER A 349 8.56 -45.05 -34.35
N LEU A 350 7.54 -45.57 -33.64
CA LEU A 350 6.86 -46.83 -33.96
C LEU A 350 5.64 -46.66 -34.90
N LYS A 351 5.21 -45.41 -35.17
CA LYS A 351 3.99 -45.09 -35.94
C LYS A 351 4.25 -44.66 -37.39
N ASN A 352 5.44 -44.92 -37.95
CA ASN A 352 5.70 -44.78 -39.39
C ASN A 352 5.50 -46.14 -40.10
N PRO A 353 4.46 -46.32 -40.93
CA PRO A 353 4.35 -47.49 -41.78
C PRO A 353 4.84 -47.19 -43.22
N ILE A 354 5.68 -48.13 -43.72
CA ILE A 354 5.94 -48.52 -45.12
C ILE A 354 7.26 -48.03 -45.79
N THR A 355 8.32 -48.84 -45.60
CA THR A 355 9.19 -49.57 -46.56
C THR A 355 9.33 -49.07 -48.02
N SER A 356 10.49 -48.99 -48.70
CA SER A 356 11.61 -49.98 -48.84
C SER A 356 12.78 -49.40 -49.73
N PRO A 357 13.88 -50.11 -50.13
CA PRO A 357 15.25 -49.81 -49.66
C PRO A 357 16.32 -49.67 -50.79
N VAL A 358 17.60 -49.53 -50.38
CA VAL A 358 18.87 -49.73 -51.16
C VAL A 358 19.22 -48.53 -52.08
N VAL A 359 20.37 -47.84 -51.99
CA VAL A 359 21.76 -48.27 -52.29
C VAL A 359 22.77 -47.25 -51.72
N THR A 360 23.82 -47.77 -51.09
CA THR A 360 25.11 -47.12 -50.76
C THR A 360 25.99 -46.84 -51.98
N GLN A 361 26.61 -45.65 -52.09
CA GLN A 361 28.00 -45.39 -52.60
C GLN A 361 28.31 -43.86 -52.59
N LYS A 362 29.34 -43.38 -51.87
CA LYS A 362 30.77 -43.14 -52.23
C LYS A 362 31.08 -41.77 -52.90
N LYS A 363 31.84 -40.94 -52.16
CA LYS A 363 33.03 -40.12 -52.51
C LYS A 363 33.23 -39.59 -53.96
N VAL A 364 33.56 -38.29 -54.09
CA VAL A 364 34.75 -37.66 -54.74
C VAL A 364 34.43 -36.26 -55.34
N THR A 365 35.44 -35.37 -55.26
CA THR A 365 35.61 -34.00 -55.78
C THR A 365 35.78 -33.91 -57.30
N ASP A 366 35.43 -32.78 -57.93
CA ASP A 366 36.27 -31.97 -58.85
C ASP A 366 35.49 -31.01 -59.77
N ASP A 367 36.28 -30.16 -60.40
CA ASP A 367 36.11 -28.81 -60.94
C ASP A 367 35.55 -28.69 -62.38
N CYS A 368 35.20 -27.44 -62.72
CA CYS A 368 35.29 -26.76 -64.02
C CYS A 368 34.20 -26.80 -65.15
N CYS A 369 33.82 -25.56 -65.54
CA CYS A 369 33.96 -24.92 -66.88
C CYS A 369 32.75 -24.73 -67.87
N ARG A 370 32.52 -23.44 -68.23
CA ARG A 370 32.12 -22.81 -69.55
C ARG A 370 30.69 -23.05 -70.13
N ARG A 371 30.01 -22.18 -70.91
CA ARG A 371 30.21 -20.85 -71.57
C ARG A 371 28.82 -20.33 -72.09
N GLU A 372 28.54 -19.02 -71.96
CA GLU A 372 27.90 -17.99 -72.87
C GLU A 372 27.06 -18.35 -74.14
N PRO A 373 26.46 -17.38 -74.91
CA PRO A 373 25.85 -16.04 -74.63
C PRO A 373 24.57 -15.71 -75.50
N THR A 374 23.92 -14.54 -75.31
CA THR A 374 23.43 -13.66 -76.42
C THR A 374 22.98 -12.26 -75.99
N LEU A 375 23.25 -11.29 -76.87
CA LEU A 375 23.11 -9.81 -76.85
C LEU A 375 21.65 -9.32 -77.01
N VAL A 376 21.27 -8.08 -76.66
CA VAL A 376 21.33 -6.79 -77.44
C VAL A 376 20.77 -5.68 -76.50
N ARG A 377 21.43 -4.56 -76.10
CA ARG A 377 21.96 -3.34 -76.80
C ARG A 377 20.82 -2.43 -77.34
N ASN A 378 20.66 -1.10 -77.13
CA ASN A 378 21.53 0.09 -77.02
C ASN A 378 20.67 1.29 -76.49
N ASP A 379 21.18 2.21 -75.65
CA ASP A 379 21.72 3.57 -75.94
C ASP A 379 20.73 4.60 -76.56
N GLN A 380 20.65 5.88 -76.15
CA GLN A 380 21.74 6.88 -76.27
C GLN A 380 21.48 8.23 -75.52
N LYS A 381 22.57 9.03 -75.43
CA LYS A 381 22.87 10.22 -74.60
C LYS A 381 22.66 11.61 -75.27
N PHE A 382 22.87 12.65 -74.43
CA PHE A 382 23.42 14.03 -74.67
C PHE A 382 22.39 15.19 -74.85
N HIS A 383 22.56 16.45 -74.39
CA HIS A 383 23.64 17.26 -73.75
C HIS A 383 23.02 18.53 -73.08
N THR A 384 23.61 19.01 -71.96
CA THR A 384 23.85 20.41 -71.41
C THR A 384 23.05 21.65 -71.93
N VAL A 385 22.64 22.69 -71.15
CA VAL A 385 23.39 23.70 -70.33
C VAL A 385 22.37 24.60 -69.53
N GLU A 386 22.72 25.03 -68.29
CA GLU A 386 22.34 26.21 -67.42
C GLU A 386 20.87 26.69 -67.29
N GLU A 387 20.32 27.24 -66.19
CA GLU A 387 20.85 27.93 -65.01
C GLU A 387 19.78 27.96 -63.86
N GLU A 388 20.23 28.23 -62.62
CA GLU A 388 19.52 28.78 -61.44
C GLU A 388 18.30 28.10 -60.77
N ALA A 389 18.54 27.50 -59.59
CA ALA A 389 18.08 28.01 -58.28
C ALA A 389 18.47 27.05 -57.14
N ARG A 390 19.27 27.54 -56.18
CA ARG A 390 19.65 26.84 -54.94
C ARG A 390 18.47 26.82 -53.94
N ILE A 391 18.35 25.75 -53.16
CA ILE A 391 18.58 25.71 -51.69
C ILE A 391 17.98 24.41 -51.07
N ASN A 392 18.84 23.74 -50.30
CA ASN A 392 18.58 22.62 -49.39
C ASN A 392 17.33 22.77 -48.51
N ARG A 393 16.58 21.68 -48.31
CA ARG A 393 15.72 21.50 -47.13
C ARG A 393 15.97 20.15 -46.47
N GLU A 394 16.73 20.21 -45.38
CA GLU A 394 16.63 19.29 -44.25
C GLU A 394 15.19 19.29 -43.71
N ARG A 395 14.64 18.12 -43.42
CA ARG A 395 13.29 17.98 -42.87
C ARG A 395 13.37 17.99 -41.34
N LYS A 396 12.93 19.10 -40.75
CA LYS A 396 12.77 19.31 -39.30
C LYS A 396 11.56 18.53 -38.76
N VAL A 397 11.69 18.12 -37.50
CA VAL A 397 10.66 17.62 -36.59
C VAL A 397 9.63 18.74 -36.32
N GLU A 398 8.35 18.47 -36.53
CA GLU A 398 7.25 19.41 -36.22
C GLU A 398 6.53 19.03 -34.93
N VAL A 399 6.43 20.05 -34.05
CA VAL A 399 5.67 20.10 -32.81
C VAL A 399 4.26 20.58 -33.14
N ILE A 400 3.24 19.82 -32.78
CA ILE A 400 1.82 20.23 -32.92
C ILE A 400 1.39 21.01 -31.67
N LYS A 401 0.98 22.26 -31.89
CA LYS A 401 0.36 23.17 -30.91
C LYS A 401 -1.11 22.77 -30.63
N PRO A 402 -1.66 23.04 -29.44
CA PRO A 402 -3.08 22.89 -29.19
C PRO A 402 -3.89 24.03 -29.82
N LEU A 403 -5.02 23.66 -30.42
CA LEU A 403 -6.03 24.53 -31.03
C LEU A 403 -6.83 25.30 -29.98
N VAL A 404 -7.05 26.58 -30.27
CA VAL A 404 -8.05 27.46 -29.64
C VAL A 404 -9.41 27.13 -30.26
N ALA A 405 -10.46 27.03 -29.44
CA ALA A 405 -11.85 27.07 -29.89
C ALA A 405 -12.56 28.27 -29.24
N GLU A 406 -13.25 29.02 -30.08
CA GLU A 406 -13.95 30.26 -29.78
C GLU A 406 -15.21 30.07 -28.93
N THR A 407 -15.55 31.17 -28.27
CA THR A 407 -16.73 31.44 -27.46
C THR A 407 -18.04 31.20 -28.21
N ASP A 408 -18.95 30.45 -27.60
CA ASP A 408 -20.38 30.67 -27.76
C ASP A 408 -21.07 30.62 -26.39
N THR A 409 -21.83 31.68 -26.12
CA THR A 409 -22.52 31.97 -24.87
C THR A 409 -23.84 31.19 -24.77
N SER A 410 -24.02 30.36 -23.73
CA SER A 410 -25.21 30.33 -22.85
C SER A 410 -25.16 29.16 -21.87
N SER A 411 -25.72 29.38 -20.68
CA SER A 411 -25.95 28.43 -19.57
C SER A 411 -24.76 28.14 -18.62
N ARG A 412 -24.50 29.07 -17.71
CA ARG A 412 -23.90 28.75 -16.40
C ARG A 412 -25.00 28.27 -15.45
N PRO A 413 -24.89 27.11 -14.81
CA PRO A 413 -25.71 26.79 -13.64
C PRO A 413 -25.21 27.61 -12.44
N THR A 414 -26.04 28.55 -12.01
CA THR A 414 -25.86 29.37 -10.81
C THR A 414 -26.34 28.58 -9.59
N PHE A 415 -25.48 28.41 -8.59
CA PHE A 415 -25.91 27.88 -7.29
C PHE A 415 -26.49 29.02 -6.46
N VAL A 416 -27.81 29.01 -6.25
CA VAL A 416 -28.54 29.97 -5.42
C VAL A 416 -28.79 29.31 -4.07
N VAL A 417 -28.19 29.84 -3.00
CA VAL A 417 -28.61 29.53 -1.62
C VAL A 417 -29.82 30.43 -1.32
N GLY A 418 -30.93 29.80 -0.96
CA GLY A 418 -32.25 30.41 -0.89
C GLY A 418 -32.36 31.58 0.09
N ASN A 419 -33.06 32.63 -0.36
CA ASN A 419 -33.68 33.61 0.52
C ASN A 419 -34.74 32.92 1.38
N SER A 420 -34.57 33.02 2.70
CA SER A 420 -35.68 32.89 3.64
C SER A 420 -35.85 34.23 4.34
N THR A 421 -36.87 34.97 3.93
CA THR A 421 -37.49 36.01 4.74
C THR A 421 -38.36 35.35 5.79
N LEU A 422 -38.08 35.58 7.07
CA LEU A 422 -39.07 35.56 8.14
C LEU A 422 -38.55 36.36 9.35
N ASP A 423 -39.15 37.54 9.49
CA ASP A 423 -39.57 38.26 10.68
C ASP A 423 -38.75 38.23 11.98
N SER A 424 -38.34 39.45 12.33
CA SER A 424 -38.23 40.06 13.66
C SER A 424 -38.70 39.23 14.86
N SER A 425 -37.81 39.04 15.84
CA SER A 425 -38.08 39.50 17.22
C SER A 425 -36.80 39.63 18.07
N LEU A 426 -36.61 40.85 18.58
CA LEU A 426 -36.15 41.20 19.93
C LEU A 426 -34.73 40.80 20.36
N GLU A 427 -33.77 41.70 20.14
CA GLU A 427 -32.64 41.87 21.06
C GLU A 427 -32.62 43.31 21.58
N LEU A 428 -32.49 43.39 22.91
CA LEU A 428 -32.44 44.61 23.71
C LEU A 428 -31.19 45.43 23.35
N GLU A 429 -31.38 46.63 22.81
CA GLU A 429 -30.31 47.61 22.69
C GLU A 429 -29.88 48.08 24.08
N THR A 430 -28.64 47.78 24.46
CA THR A 430 -27.91 48.56 25.46
C THR A 430 -27.01 49.51 24.69
N GLN A 431 -27.37 50.80 24.68
CA GLN A 431 -26.62 51.87 24.00
C GLN A 431 -25.27 52.09 24.71
N GLU A 432 -24.16 51.74 24.06
CA GLU A 432 -22.85 52.36 24.34
C GLU A 432 -22.62 53.54 23.37
N PRO A 433 -22.00 54.65 23.83
CA PRO A 433 -21.81 55.85 23.00
C PRO A 433 -20.80 55.61 21.87
N GLU A 434 -21.18 55.96 20.64
CA GLU A 434 -20.31 55.93 19.46
C GLU A 434 -19.11 56.88 19.64
N ILE A 435 -17.90 56.32 19.64
CA ILE A 435 -16.64 57.08 19.66
C ILE A 435 -16.34 57.56 18.23
N GLN A 436 -16.40 58.88 18.01
CA GLN A 436 -16.03 59.48 16.71
C GLN A 436 -14.50 59.45 16.51
N ILE A 437 -14.02 58.56 15.63
CA ILE A 437 -12.62 58.48 15.22
C ILE A 437 -12.43 59.33 13.94
N PRO A 438 -11.39 60.19 13.86
CA PRO A 438 -11.12 61.00 12.67
C PRO A 438 -10.94 60.17 11.38
N SER A 439 -11.34 60.73 10.24
CA SER A 439 -11.27 60.04 8.93
C SER A 439 -9.86 59.94 8.32
N GLU A 440 -8.91 60.76 8.78
CA GLU A 440 -7.52 60.73 8.34
C GLU A 440 -6.57 60.31 9.48
N PRO A 441 -5.50 59.54 9.18
CA PRO A 441 -4.58 59.03 10.19
C PRO A 441 -3.73 60.16 10.81
N ARG A 442 -3.75 60.25 12.15
CA ARG A 442 -2.95 61.22 12.92
C ARG A 442 -1.44 60.93 12.86
N PRO A 443 -0.59 61.93 13.19
CA PRO A 443 0.85 61.74 13.29
C PRO A 443 1.25 60.71 14.37
N ASN A 444 2.39 60.03 14.19
CA ASN A 444 2.87 58.98 15.11
C ASN A 444 2.98 59.45 16.57
N GLU A 445 3.43 60.69 16.80
CA GLU A 445 3.61 61.25 18.15
C GLU A 445 2.27 61.41 18.89
N GLU A 446 1.23 61.85 18.18
CA GLU A 446 -0.11 62.00 18.73
C GLU A 446 -0.75 60.63 19.01
N CYS A 447 -0.58 59.67 18.11
CA CYS A 447 -1.04 58.30 18.30
C CYS A 447 -0.37 57.61 19.50
N LEU A 448 0.92 57.88 19.75
CA LEU A 448 1.64 57.38 20.91
C LEU A 448 1.14 57.99 22.23
N GLN A 449 0.82 59.28 22.23
CA GLN A 449 0.24 59.94 23.40
C GLN A 449 -1.15 59.37 23.75
N ILE A 450 -1.95 59.05 22.74
CA ILE A 450 -3.28 58.43 22.93
C ILE A 450 -3.14 56.99 23.43
N LEU A 451 -2.20 56.21 22.87
CA LEU A 451 -1.94 54.83 23.30
C LEU A 451 -1.39 54.75 24.73
N GLY A 452 -0.57 55.72 25.13
CA GLY A 452 0.01 55.80 26.48
C GLY A 452 -0.95 56.35 27.55
N ASN A 453 -2.12 56.85 27.16
CA ASN A 453 -3.12 57.36 28.09
C ASN A 453 -4.00 56.22 28.62
N ALA A 454 -3.98 56.01 29.94
CA ALA A 454 -4.69 54.92 30.63
C ALA A 454 -6.21 54.93 30.43
N GLU A 455 -6.82 56.08 30.15
CA GLU A 455 -8.27 56.21 29.93
C GLU A 455 -8.68 56.05 28.45
N LYS A 456 -7.73 56.14 27.52
CA LYS A 456 -8.01 56.01 26.06
C LYS A 456 -7.52 54.67 25.52
N GLY A 457 -6.22 54.39 25.62
CA GLY A 457 -5.62 53.18 25.06
C GLY A 457 -5.87 52.99 23.54
N ALA A 458 -5.76 51.76 23.07
CA ALA A 458 -5.88 51.43 21.64
C ALA A 458 -7.31 51.61 21.05
N LYS A 459 -8.35 51.67 21.89
CA LYS A 459 -9.76 51.83 21.47
C LYS A 459 -10.01 53.13 20.70
N PHE A 460 -9.20 54.18 20.93
CA PHE A 460 -9.33 55.50 20.30
C PHE A 460 -8.44 55.70 19.07
N LEU A 461 -7.72 54.66 18.64
CA LEU A 461 -6.90 54.68 17.43
C LEU A 461 -7.59 53.88 16.33
N SER A 462 -7.45 54.30 15.07
CA SER A 462 -7.90 53.53 13.92
C SER A 462 -6.93 52.39 13.58
N ASP A 463 -7.41 51.36 12.86
CA ASP A 463 -6.56 50.27 12.39
C ASP A 463 -5.39 50.77 11.52
N ALA A 464 -5.62 51.83 10.74
CA ALA A 464 -4.59 52.46 9.91
C ALA A 464 -3.47 53.09 10.77
N GLU A 465 -3.82 53.78 11.85
CA GLU A 465 -2.86 54.40 12.79
C GLU A 465 -2.03 53.35 13.52
N ILE A 466 -2.66 52.23 13.92
CA ILE A 466 -1.94 51.14 14.60
C ILE A 466 -0.98 50.43 13.63
N ILE A 467 -1.40 50.21 12.38
CA ILE A 467 -0.52 49.69 11.32
C ILE A 467 0.68 50.63 11.09
N GLN A 468 0.45 51.95 11.12
CA GLN A 468 1.51 52.94 10.98
C GLN A 468 2.51 52.88 12.14
N LEU A 469 2.05 52.76 13.39
CA LEU A 469 2.90 52.60 14.58
C LEU A 469 3.71 51.29 14.55
N VAL A 470 3.12 50.20 14.05
CA VAL A 470 3.82 48.91 13.90
C VAL A 470 4.90 48.99 12.82
N ASN A 471 4.61 49.62 11.67
CA ASN A 471 5.57 49.81 10.59
C ASN A 471 6.72 50.74 11.00
N ALA A 472 6.44 51.76 11.82
CA ALA A 472 7.43 52.64 12.42
C ALA A 472 8.20 52.00 13.59
N LYS A 473 7.96 50.72 13.90
CA LYS A 473 8.60 49.94 14.98
C LYS A 473 8.34 50.44 16.40
N HIS A 474 7.34 51.29 16.61
CA HIS A 474 6.94 51.70 17.96
C HIS A 474 6.14 50.62 18.70
N ILE A 475 5.40 49.78 17.95
CA ILE A 475 4.67 48.62 18.50
C ILE A 475 5.22 47.33 17.88
N PRO A 476 5.72 46.37 18.66
CA PRO A 476 6.07 45.05 18.14
C PRO A 476 4.81 44.29 17.70
N ALA A 477 4.78 43.81 16.46
CA ALA A 477 3.60 43.14 15.89
C ALA A 477 3.10 41.92 16.69
N TYR A 478 3.99 41.24 17.44
CA TYR A 478 3.63 40.08 18.28
C TYR A 478 2.88 40.46 19.57
N LYS A 479 2.89 41.74 19.98
CA LYS A 479 2.19 42.22 21.19
C LYS A 479 0.79 42.79 20.89
N LEU A 480 0.33 42.73 19.64
CA LEU A 480 -0.92 43.35 19.23
C LEU A 480 -2.12 42.82 20.03
N GLU A 481 -2.23 41.50 20.27
CA GLU A 481 -3.35 40.92 21.01
C GLU A 481 -3.39 41.33 22.49
N THR A 482 -2.25 41.74 23.06
CA THR A 482 -2.16 42.22 24.45
C THR A 482 -2.40 43.73 24.56
N LEU A 483 -2.05 44.48 23.51
CA LEU A 483 -2.18 45.95 23.46
C LEU A 483 -3.55 46.42 22.98
N MET A 484 -4.24 45.60 22.18
CA MET A 484 -5.58 45.92 21.68
C MET A 484 -6.64 45.62 22.73
N GLU A 485 -7.78 46.30 22.66
CA GLU A 485 -8.92 46.09 23.55
C GLU A 485 -9.55 44.70 23.39
N THR A 486 -9.47 44.10 22.21
CA THR A 486 -9.87 42.71 21.96
C THR A 486 -8.78 41.97 21.20
N HIS A 487 -8.60 40.69 21.55
CA HIS A 487 -7.66 39.80 20.88
C HIS A 487 -8.00 39.64 19.38
N GLU A 488 -9.29 39.61 19.04
CA GLU A 488 -9.77 39.53 17.65
C GLU A 488 -9.32 40.73 16.83
N ARG A 489 -9.36 41.95 17.40
CA ARG A 489 -8.84 43.15 16.74
C ARG A 489 -7.33 43.07 16.53
N GLY A 490 -6.58 42.56 17.52
CA GLY A 490 -5.15 42.28 17.36
C GLY A 490 -4.86 41.34 16.18
N VAL A 491 -5.66 40.29 16.02
CA VAL A 491 -5.57 39.34 14.90
C VAL A 491 -5.98 39.99 13.58
N SER A 492 -7.04 40.81 13.55
CA SER A 492 -7.44 41.60 12.38
C SER A 492 -6.30 42.46 11.85
N ILE A 493 -5.68 43.25 12.73
CA ILE A 493 -4.58 44.17 12.37
C ILE A 493 -3.37 43.37 11.88
N ARG A 494 -3.04 42.25 12.52
CA ARG A 494 -1.96 41.36 12.06
C ARG A 494 -2.23 40.78 10.66
N ARG A 495 -3.48 40.43 10.36
CA ARG A 495 -3.89 39.95 9.04
C ARG A 495 -3.78 41.05 7.99
N GLN A 496 -4.13 42.29 8.32
CA GLN A 496 -3.94 43.44 7.43
C GLN A 496 -2.45 43.71 7.15
N LEU A 497 -1.58 43.59 8.17
CA LEU A 497 -0.13 43.69 8.01
C LEU A 497 0.46 42.56 7.15
N LEU A 498 -0.06 41.33 7.32
CA LEU A 498 0.37 40.17 6.55
C LEU A 498 -0.10 40.25 5.10
N SER A 499 -1.35 40.64 4.86
CA SER A 499 -1.93 40.79 3.51
C SER A 499 -1.07 41.67 2.60
N LYS A 500 -0.50 42.76 3.13
CA LYS A 500 0.43 43.65 2.41
C LYS A 500 1.78 43.00 2.05
N LYS A 501 2.15 41.90 2.71
CA LYS A 501 3.40 41.17 2.47
C LYS A 501 3.21 39.94 1.59
N LEU A 502 1.96 39.52 1.35
CA LEU A 502 1.66 38.37 0.53
C LEU A 502 1.72 38.76 -0.97
N PRO A 503 2.14 37.84 -1.86
CA PRO A 503 2.07 38.06 -3.30
C PRO A 503 0.65 38.35 -3.81
N GLU A 504 -0.35 37.78 -3.13
CA GLU A 504 -1.77 37.93 -3.43
C GLU A 504 -2.50 38.41 -2.14
N PRO A 505 -2.83 39.71 -2.01
CA PRO A 505 -3.41 40.29 -0.79
C PRO A 505 -4.75 39.67 -0.39
N SER A 506 -5.50 39.14 -1.37
CA SER A 506 -6.81 38.51 -1.18
C SER A 506 -6.74 37.10 -0.57
N SER A 507 -5.54 36.51 -0.44
CA SER A 507 -5.35 35.12 0.05
C SER A 507 -5.96 34.86 1.43
N LEU A 508 -6.10 35.89 2.27
CA LEU A 508 -6.63 35.76 3.63
C LEU A 508 -8.15 35.90 3.69
N GLN A 509 -8.84 36.27 2.60
CA GLN A 509 -10.27 36.59 2.59
C GLN A 509 -11.15 35.43 3.09
N TYR A 510 -10.81 34.20 2.72
CA TYR A 510 -11.54 32.99 3.12
C TYR A 510 -10.97 32.29 4.36
N LEU A 511 -9.93 32.84 4.99
CA LEU A 511 -9.37 32.30 6.22
C LEU A 511 -10.14 32.91 7.42
N PRO A 512 -11.06 32.18 8.07
CA PRO A 512 -11.89 32.74 9.14
C PRO A 512 -11.04 33.15 10.35
N TYR A 513 -11.47 34.19 11.05
CA TYR A 513 -10.80 34.68 12.25
C TYR A 513 -11.74 35.42 13.23
N ARG A 514 -12.93 35.83 12.79
CA ARG A 514 -13.91 36.49 13.64
C ARG A 514 -14.61 35.48 14.55
N ASP A 515 -15.10 35.94 15.69
CA ASP A 515 -15.92 35.17 16.65
C ASP A 515 -15.19 33.94 17.25
N TYR A 516 -13.85 33.96 17.24
CA TYR A 516 -13.01 32.95 17.87
C TYR A 516 -12.54 33.43 19.26
N ASN A 517 -12.64 32.57 20.28
CA ASN A 517 -12.24 32.93 21.63
C ASN A 517 -10.70 32.87 21.83
N TYR A 518 -10.02 33.91 21.37
CA TYR A 518 -8.56 34.05 21.47
C TYR A 518 -8.02 34.18 22.90
N SER A 519 -8.87 34.47 23.90
CA SER A 519 -8.43 34.54 25.31
C SER A 519 -7.95 33.19 25.85
N LEU A 520 -8.44 32.09 25.27
CA LEU A 520 -8.01 30.72 25.60
C LEU A 520 -6.58 30.40 25.10
N LEU A 521 -6.00 31.23 24.23
CA LEU A 521 -4.62 31.08 23.76
C LEU A 521 -3.59 31.60 24.77
N GLY A 522 -4.02 32.30 25.83
CA GLY A 522 -3.14 32.89 26.86
C GLY A 522 -2.39 31.88 27.74
N GLY A 523 -2.79 30.61 27.74
CA GLY A 523 -2.13 29.51 28.46
C GLY A 523 -1.32 28.55 27.57
N GLY A 524 -0.91 29.01 26.38
CA GLY A 524 -0.40 28.18 25.27
C GLY A 524 0.71 27.16 25.58
N ALA A 525 1.02 26.34 24.58
CA ALA A 525 1.96 25.23 24.73
C ALA A 525 3.43 25.67 24.83
N SER A 526 4.21 24.98 25.66
CA SER A 526 5.66 25.13 25.77
C SER A 526 6.36 23.93 25.14
N SER A 527 7.37 24.16 24.30
CA SER A 527 8.16 23.09 23.67
C SER A 527 9.66 23.32 23.75
N ARG A 528 10.43 22.24 23.77
CA ARG A 528 11.90 22.24 23.81
C ARG A 528 12.49 21.16 22.89
N ILE A 529 13.61 21.50 22.27
CA ILE A 529 14.46 20.52 21.57
C ILE A 529 15.42 19.92 22.60
N LEU A 530 15.37 18.61 22.77
CA LEU A 530 16.21 17.85 23.70
C LEU A 530 17.49 17.36 23.02
N ALA A 531 17.40 16.97 21.76
CA ALA A 531 18.54 16.52 20.96
C ALA A 531 18.36 16.87 19.48
N ASP A 532 19.49 17.03 18.77
CA ASP A 532 19.55 17.29 17.34
C ASP A 532 20.75 16.56 16.74
N GLY A 533 20.47 15.48 16.00
CA GLY A 533 21.48 14.69 15.29
C GLY A 533 20.85 13.63 14.39
N MET A 534 21.03 13.75 13.08
CA MET A 534 20.68 12.73 12.10
C MET A 534 21.72 11.60 12.12
N THR A 535 21.31 10.39 11.77
CA THR A 535 22.14 9.19 11.91
C THR A 535 22.33 8.41 10.61
N ARG A 536 23.49 7.76 10.49
CA ARG A 536 23.77 6.71 9.51
C ARG A 536 24.44 5.54 10.22
N GLY A 537 23.95 4.32 9.98
CA GLY A 537 24.40 3.11 10.63
C GLY A 537 24.92 2.07 9.63
N PRO A 538 26.15 2.20 9.12
CA PRO A 538 26.81 1.18 8.31
C PRO A 538 27.02 -0.14 9.05
N VAL A 539 27.27 -1.18 8.26
CA VAL A 539 27.79 -2.46 8.72
C VAL A 539 29.11 -2.75 8.02
N VAL A 540 30.13 -3.00 8.82
CA VAL A 540 31.46 -3.45 8.38
C VAL A 540 31.75 -4.83 8.93
N ARG A 541 32.69 -5.54 8.32
CA ARG A 541 33.03 -6.91 8.65
C ARG A 541 34.53 -7.10 8.73
N PHE A 542 34.96 -7.92 9.67
CA PHE A 542 36.34 -8.29 9.89
C PHE A 542 36.57 -9.81 9.68
N PRO A 543 37.82 -10.28 9.63
CA PRO A 543 38.12 -11.70 9.56
C PRO A 543 37.56 -12.46 10.78
N ARG A 544 37.77 -11.95 12.00
CA ARG A 544 37.32 -12.57 13.25
C ARG A 544 36.56 -11.58 14.14
N ALA A 545 35.87 -12.12 15.13
CA ALA A 545 35.17 -11.31 16.14
C ALA A 545 36.14 -10.58 17.10
N CYS A 546 37.35 -11.10 17.29
CA CYS A 546 38.37 -10.40 18.07
C CYS A 546 38.81 -9.10 17.37
N ASP A 547 38.97 -9.15 16.05
CA ASP A 547 39.37 -7.99 15.24
C ASP A 547 38.27 -6.92 15.26
N SER A 548 36.98 -7.30 15.19
CA SER A 548 35.87 -6.34 15.31
C SER A 548 35.78 -5.70 16.70
N ALA A 549 36.13 -6.45 17.75
CA ALA A 549 36.19 -5.93 19.12
C ALA A 549 37.36 -4.95 19.30
N GLU A 550 38.52 -5.23 18.70
CA GLU A 550 39.67 -4.31 18.67
C GLU A 550 39.30 -2.99 18.01
N VAL A 551 38.65 -3.02 16.84
CA VAL A 551 38.22 -1.78 16.17
C VAL A 551 37.17 -1.03 16.97
N LYS A 552 36.23 -1.73 17.62
CA LYS A 552 35.28 -1.08 18.53
C LYS A 552 36.01 -0.35 19.66
N ALA A 553 36.97 -1.01 20.31
CA ALA A 553 37.74 -0.41 21.40
C ALA A 553 38.55 0.79 20.91
N TRP A 554 39.16 0.71 19.72
CA TRP A 554 39.88 1.83 19.11
C TRP A 554 38.96 3.02 18.83
N LEU A 555 37.77 2.80 18.28
CA LEU A 555 36.78 3.87 18.03
C LEU A 555 36.25 4.53 19.32
N GLU A 556 36.32 3.84 20.46
CA GLU A 556 35.95 4.36 21.77
C GLU A 556 37.08 5.18 22.43
N THR A 557 38.32 5.10 21.92
CA THR A 557 39.40 5.97 22.37
C THR A 557 39.18 7.42 21.89
N PRO A 558 39.59 8.44 22.68
CA PRO A 558 39.54 9.83 22.25
C PRO A 558 40.29 10.07 20.93
N GLU A 559 41.43 9.39 20.73
CA GLU A 559 42.27 9.52 19.54
C GLU A 559 41.58 8.93 18.31
N GLY A 560 41.05 7.71 18.42
CA GLY A 560 40.33 7.05 17.33
C GLY A 560 39.07 7.82 16.93
N PHE A 561 38.28 8.27 17.91
CA PHE A 561 37.13 9.12 17.63
C PHE A 561 37.51 10.44 16.97
N ALA A 562 38.59 11.11 17.41
CA ALA A 562 39.04 12.38 16.85
C ALA A 562 39.43 12.26 15.36
N VAL A 563 40.18 11.21 15.00
CA VAL A 563 40.58 10.94 13.61
C VAL A 563 39.35 10.72 12.72
N ILE A 564 38.40 9.92 13.20
CA ILE A 564 37.16 9.62 12.46
C ILE A 564 36.26 10.86 12.35
N LYS A 565 36.18 11.65 13.41
CA LYS A 565 35.46 12.92 13.43
C LYS A 565 36.04 13.91 12.44
N GLU A 566 37.36 14.04 12.36
CA GLU A 566 38.03 14.92 11.40
C GLU A 566 37.69 14.51 9.95
N ALA A 567 37.81 13.21 9.64
CA ALA A 567 37.46 12.69 8.33
C ALA A 567 35.98 12.93 7.98
N PHE A 568 35.06 12.70 8.92
CA PHE A 568 33.63 12.93 8.74
C PHE A 568 33.30 14.42 8.51
N ASP A 569 33.79 15.29 9.39
CA ASP A 569 33.50 16.74 9.39
C ASP A 569 34.10 17.46 8.17
N SER A 570 35.18 16.93 7.59
CA SER A 570 35.80 17.45 6.36
C SER A 570 34.86 17.47 5.14
N THR A 571 33.79 16.67 5.16
CA THR A 571 32.90 16.49 4.00
C THR A 571 31.85 17.59 3.83
N SER A 572 31.59 18.38 4.88
CA SER A 572 30.56 19.43 4.89
C SER A 572 30.79 20.45 6.00
N ARG A 573 30.48 21.72 5.69
CA ARG A 573 30.51 22.82 6.69
C ARG A 573 29.52 22.65 7.85
N PHE A 574 28.46 21.86 7.66
CA PHE A 574 27.41 21.63 8.67
C PHE A 574 27.51 20.27 9.36
N ALA A 575 28.27 19.34 8.80
CA ALA A 575 28.49 18.02 9.41
C ALA A 575 29.39 18.19 10.63
N ARG A 576 28.87 17.85 11.81
CA ARG A 576 29.59 17.87 13.07
C ARG A 576 29.26 16.59 13.81
N LEU A 577 30.12 15.58 13.67
CA LEU A 577 29.99 14.29 14.33
C LEU A 577 29.97 14.49 15.84
N GLN A 578 28.92 14.00 16.50
CA GLN A 578 28.67 14.18 17.93
C GLN A 578 29.10 12.97 18.73
N LYS A 579 28.59 11.79 18.34
CA LYS A 579 28.92 10.51 18.99
C LYS A 579 28.89 9.37 17.98
N LEU A 580 29.61 8.31 18.32
CA LEU A 580 29.49 6.99 17.70
C LEU A 580 28.83 6.05 18.70
N GLN A 581 27.85 5.28 18.24
CA GLN A 581 27.29 4.17 19.00
C GLN A 581 27.56 2.89 18.21
N MET A 582 28.26 1.93 18.81
CA MET A 582 28.72 0.75 18.11
C MET A 582 28.20 -0.53 18.74
N SER A 583 27.83 -1.49 17.90
CA SER A 583 27.37 -2.80 18.34
C SER A 583 28.03 -3.90 17.51
N VAL A 584 28.50 -4.94 18.18
CA VAL A 584 29.20 -6.08 17.57
C VAL A 584 28.24 -7.27 17.47
N ALA A 585 28.21 -7.92 16.32
CA ALA A 585 27.51 -9.19 16.12
C ALA A 585 28.47 -10.19 15.45
N GLY A 586 29.17 -10.97 16.28
CA GLY A 586 30.29 -11.79 15.83
C GLY A 586 31.39 -10.93 15.20
N ARG A 587 31.76 -11.22 13.94
CA ARG A 587 32.76 -10.46 13.20
C ARG A 587 32.23 -9.22 12.47
N ASN A 588 30.94 -8.93 12.58
CA ASN A 588 30.34 -7.72 12.05
C ASN A 588 30.35 -6.62 13.12
N LEU A 589 30.61 -5.38 12.71
CA LEU A 589 30.52 -4.19 13.53
C LEU A 589 29.54 -3.20 12.89
N TYR A 590 28.53 -2.81 13.65
CA TYR A 590 27.56 -1.79 13.27
C TYR A 590 27.95 -0.50 13.96
N ILE A 591 28.16 0.57 13.18
CA ILE A 591 28.66 1.84 13.70
C ILE A 591 27.61 2.91 13.39
N ARG A 592 26.96 3.47 14.40
CA ARG A 592 25.93 4.50 14.26
C ARG A 592 26.57 5.88 14.43
N PHE A 593 26.82 6.53 13.30
CA PHE A 593 27.30 7.91 13.22
C PHE A 593 26.14 8.86 13.48
N GLN A 594 26.26 9.75 14.47
CA GLN A 594 25.28 10.81 14.73
C GLN A 594 25.91 12.19 14.57
N SER A 595 25.28 13.05 13.79
CA SER A 595 25.79 14.40 13.50
C SER A 595 24.65 15.40 13.29
N ARG A 596 24.93 16.67 13.60
CA ARG A 596 24.12 17.79 13.13
C ARG A 596 24.19 17.93 11.60
N SER A 597 23.18 18.57 11.03
CA SER A 597 23.05 18.76 9.57
C SER A 597 22.57 20.17 9.17
N GLY A 598 22.68 21.14 10.09
CA GLY A 598 22.08 22.46 9.91
C GLY A 598 20.56 22.37 9.73
N ASP A 599 20.02 23.13 8.78
CA ASP A 599 18.58 23.15 8.48
C ASP A 599 18.14 22.03 7.51
N ALA A 600 19.08 21.26 6.98
CA ALA A 600 18.74 20.09 6.17
C ALA A 600 18.35 18.92 7.07
N MET A 601 17.43 18.06 6.60
CA MET A 601 17.14 16.79 7.28
C MET A 601 18.41 15.92 7.39
N GLY A 602 19.30 16.00 6.39
CA GLY A 602 20.71 15.63 6.55
C GLY A 602 21.10 14.25 6.01
N MET A 603 20.17 13.42 5.53
CA MET A 603 20.48 12.04 5.12
C MET A 603 21.61 11.89 4.11
N ASN A 604 21.65 12.72 3.06
CA ASN A 604 22.74 12.69 2.08
C ASN A 604 24.07 13.20 2.68
N MET A 605 24.00 14.23 3.53
CA MET A 605 25.16 14.81 4.19
C MET A 605 25.82 13.80 5.14
N ILE A 606 25.02 13.11 5.96
CA ILE A 606 25.51 12.13 6.92
C ILE A 606 26.04 10.88 6.19
N SER A 607 25.41 10.43 5.10
CA SER A 607 25.95 9.35 4.27
C SER A 607 27.34 9.67 3.73
N LYS A 608 27.51 10.87 3.13
CA LYS A 608 28.81 11.32 2.60
C LYS A 608 29.89 11.38 3.68
N GLY A 609 29.57 11.94 4.84
CA GLY A 609 30.47 11.96 5.99
C GLY A 609 30.86 10.54 6.44
N THR A 610 29.89 9.64 6.46
CA THR A 610 30.10 8.23 6.84
C THR A 610 31.01 7.51 5.84
N GLU A 611 30.82 7.68 4.54
CA GLU A 611 31.69 7.06 3.53
C GLU A 611 33.15 7.50 3.69
N LYS A 612 33.37 8.81 3.92
CA LYS A 612 34.72 9.33 4.14
C LYS A 612 35.33 8.83 5.45
N ALA A 613 34.53 8.76 6.52
CA ALA A 613 34.94 8.21 7.80
C ALA A 613 35.30 6.73 7.71
N LEU A 614 34.50 5.92 7.01
CA LEU A 614 34.80 4.50 6.79
C LEU A 614 36.03 4.30 5.91
N SER A 615 36.22 5.14 4.89
CA SER A 615 37.45 5.14 4.09
C SER A 615 38.68 5.43 4.96
N LYS A 616 38.59 6.39 5.88
CA LYS A 616 39.67 6.67 6.83
C LYS A 616 39.90 5.51 7.79
N LEU A 617 38.83 4.88 8.31
CA LEU A 617 38.92 3.72 9.19
C LEU A 617 39.59 2.53 8.48
N HIS A 618 39.35 2.35 7.19
CA HIS A 618 39.97 1.30 6.37
C HIS A 618 41.49 1.48 6.21
N GLU A 619 42.01 2.72 6.28
CA GLU A 619 43.47 2.96 6.26
C GLU A 619 44.15 2.40 7.52
N TYR A 620 43.47 2.42 8.67
CA TYR A 620 43.99 1.86 9.93
C TYR A 620 43.76 0.35 10.02
N PHE A 621 42.62 -0.13 9.49
CA PHE A 621 42.23 -1.53 9.52
C PHE A 621 41.97 -2.04 8.09
N PRO A 622 43.03 -2.40 7.32
CA PRO A 622 42.89 -2.78 5.91
C PRO A 622 42.14 -4.09 5.69
N GLU A 623 42.06 -4.95 6.72
CA GLU A 623 41.24 -6.18 6.68
C GLU A 623 39.74 -5.91 6.86
N MET A 624 39.34 -4.67 7.17
CA MET A 624 37.95 -4.27 7.29
C MET A 624 37.27 -4.24 5.91
N GLN A 625 36.19 -5.00 5.76
CA GLN A 625 35.31 -4.93 4.60
C GLN A 625 34.08 -4.05 4.91
N ILE A 626 33.86 -3.01 4.10
CA ILE A 626 32.61 -2.24 4.14
C ILE A 626 31.55 -3.03 3.36
N LEU A 627 30.56 -3.60 4.07
CA LEU A 627 29.49 -4.37 3.41
C LEU A 627 28.38 -3.46 2.87
N ALA A 628 27.96 -2.49 3.69
CA ALA A 628 26.95 -1.52 3.31
C ALA A 628 27.08 -0.24 4.15
N VAL A 629 26.93 0.92 3.49
CA VAL A 629 26.87 2.22 4.17
C VAL A 629 25.62 2.35 5.08
N SER A 630 24.59 1.55 4.82
CA SER A 630 23.38 1.45 5.65
C SER A 630 23.09 -0.01 5.99
N GLY A 631 23.59 -0.47 7.14
CA GLY A 631 23.35 -1.80 7.72
C GLY A 631 22.08 -1.88 8.57
N ASN A 632 21.08 -1.04 8.30
CA ASN A 632 19.84 -0.91 9.08
C ASN A 632 19.98 -0.47 10.54
N TYR A 633 21.18 -0.08 11.00
CA TYR A 633 21.44 0.43 12.36
C TYR A 633 21.31 1.97 12.46
N CYS A 634 20.77 2.63 11.42
CA CYS A 634 20.52 4.08 11.47
C CYS A 634 19.45 4.45 12.53
N THR A 635 18.20 3.97 12.48
CA THR A 635 17.51 3.16 11.45
C THR A 635 16.56 4.05 10.63
N ASP A 636 16.59 3.94 9.30
CA ASP A 636 15.85 4.84 8.42
C ASP A 636 14.61 4.18 7.83
N LYS A 637 13.43 4.82 7.94
CA LYS A 637 12.14 4.39 7.35
C LYS A 637 11.66 2.99 7.77
N LYS A 638 12.16 2.48 8.89
CA LYS A 638 11.72 1.21 9.50
C LYS A 638 11.52 1.43 11.00
N PRO A 639 10.53 0.76 11.63
CA PRO A 639 10.37 0.83 13.08
C PRO A 639 11.59 0.19 13.75
N ALA A 640 12.19 0.88 14.71
CA ALA A 640 13.36 0.39 15.41
C ALA A 640 13.48 1.02 16.81
N ALA A 641 13.65 0.17 17.82
CA ALA A 641 13.81 0.58 19.22
C ALA A 641 14.99 1.54 19.42
N VAL A 642 16.06 1.41 18.63
CA VAL A 642 17.22 2.31 18.72
C VAL A 642 16.84 3.77 18.44
N ASN A 643 15.88 4.04 17.54
CA ASN A 643 15.43 5.41 17.29
C ASN A 643 14.58 5.94 18.45
N TRP A 644 13.80 5.06 19.10
CA TRP A 644 12.99 5.40 20.26
C TRP A 644 13.86 5.76 21.47
N ILE A 645 14.86 4.93 21.76
CA ILE A 645 15.70 5.03 22.96
C ILE A 645 16.76 6.12 22.82
N GLU A 646 17.46 6.15 21.69
CA GLU A 646 18.64 7.03 21.50
C GLU A 646 18.31 8.31 20.74
N GLY A 647 17.10 8.41 20.21
CA GLY A 647 16.68 9.47 19.30
C GLY A 647 17.28 9.35 17.90
N ARG A 648 16.71 10.13 16.96
CA ARG A 648 17.20 10.30 15.59
C ARG A 648 16.59 11.55 14.95
N GLY A 649 17.42 12.43 14.38
CA GLY A 649 16.93 13.72 13.93
C GLY A 649 16.73 14.66 15.13
N LYS A 650 15.51 15.16 15.35
CA LYS A 650 15.17 16.05 16.45
C LYS A 650 14.37 15.30 17.52
N SER A 651 14.85 15.33 18.75
CA SER A 651 14.08 14.88 19.92
C SER A 651 13.39 16.09 20.54
N VAL A 652 12.08 16.03 20.68
CA VAL A 652 11.25 17.18 21.08
C VAL A 652 10.30 16.77 22.19
N VAL A 653 10.08 17.66 23.15
CA VAL A 653 8.99 17.57 24.12
C VAL A 653 8.13 18.82 24.02
N CYS A 654 6.81 18.64 24.15
CA CYS A 654 5.83 19.71 24.22
C CYS A 654 4.88 19.44 25.38
N GLU A 655 4.47 20.48 26.10
CA GLU A 655 3.54 20.39 27.22
C GLU A 655 2.57 21.57 27.24
N ALA A 656 1.40 21.36 27.85
CA ALA A 656 0.40 22.38 28.14
C ALA A 656 -0.43 22.00 29.36
N VAL A 657 -1.02 23.01 30.00
CA VAL A 657 -2.06 22.84 31.03
C VAL A 657 -3.36 23.41 30.48
N ILE A 658 -4.39 22.58 30.38
CA ILE A 658 -5.71 22.95 29.86
C ILE A 658 -6.66 23.16 31.04
N PRO A 659 -7.19 24.38 31.25
CA PRO A 659 -8.09 24.64 32.37
C PRO A 659 -9.34 23.78 32.33
N ALA A 660 -9.85 23.36 33.49
CA ALA A 660 -11.04 22.51 33.63
C ALA A 660 -12.26 23.04 32.86
N LYS A 661 -12.43 24.37 32.84
CA LYS A 661 -13.47 25.05 32.06
C LYS A 661 -13.34 24.75 30.56
N VAL A 662 -12.13 24.81 30.00
CA VAL A 662 -11.85 24.54 28.59
C VAL A 662 -12.04 23.07 28.26
N VAL A 663 -11.65 22.16 29.15
CA VAL A 663 -11.89 20.71 28.99
C VAL A 663 -13.39 20.43 28.85
N ARG A 664 -14.23 21.05 29.69
CA ARG A 664 -15.69 20.89 29.62
C ARG A 664 -16.32 21.60 28.41
N GLU A 665 -15.97 22.86 28.19
CA GLU A 665 -16.64 23.70 27.19
C GLU A 665 -16.15 23.44 25.77
N VAL A 666 -14.87 23.11 25.57
CA VAL A 666 -14.30 22.91 24.23
C VAL A 666 -14.15 21.43 23.92
N LEU A 667 -13.48 20.68 24.80
CA LEU A 667 -13.23 19.25 24.59
C LEU A 667 -14.45 18.37 24.88
N LYS A 668 -15.49 18.92 25.53
CA LYS A 668 -16.77 18.25 25.84
C LYS A 668 -16.58 16.97 26.67
N THR A 669 -15.63 16.99 27.59
CA THR A 669 -15.27 15.86 28.47
C THR A 669 -14.80 16.37 29.84
N THR A 670 -14.29 15.47 30.69
CA THR A 670 -13.64 15.79 31.97
C THR A 670 -12.16 15.39 31.95
N THR A 671 -11.36 16.04 32.80
CA THR A 671 -9.93 15.72 32.96
C THR A 671 -9.72 14.29 33.40
N GLU A 672 -10.52 13.80 34.34
CA GLU A 672 -10.48 12.41 34.83
C GLU A 672 -10.67 11.40 33.69
N ALA A 673 -11.70 11.58 32.86
CA ALA A 673 -11.96 10.71 31.73
C ALA A 673 -10.83 10.75 30.69
N MET A 674 -10.23 11.92 30.45
CA MET A 674 -9.07 12.07 29.56
C MET A 674 -7.87 11.27 30.06
N VAL A 675 -7.55 11.39 31.34
CA VAL A 675 -6.44 10.68 31.99
C VAL A 675 -6.69 9.16 31.95
N GLU A 676 -7.90 8.73 32.30
CA GLU A 676 -8.27 7.31 32.30
C GLU A 676 -8.14 6.69 30.90
N VAL A 677 -8.66 7.35 29.87
CA VAL A 677 -8.52 6.88 28.49
C VAL A 677 -7.05 6.89 28.06
N ASN A 678 -6.27 7.90 28.43
CA ASN A 678 -4.83 7.94 28.08
C ASN A 678 -4.06 6.77 28.69
N ILE A 679 -4.28 6.47 29.97
CA ILE A 679 -3.64 5.34 30.64
C ILE A 679 -4.05 4.03 29.97
N ASN A 680 -5.35 3.78 29.82
CA ASN A 680 -5.83 2.48 29.36
C ASN A 680 -5.62 2.25 27.85
N LYS A 681 -5.63 3.31 27.03
CA LYS A 681 -5.39 3.23 25.58
C LYS A 681 -3.92 3.42 25.22
N ASN A 682 -3.38 4.61 25.46
CA ASN A 682 -2.07 5.00 24.92
C ASN A 682 -0.93 4.28 25.64
N LEU A 683 -1.09 3.95 26.93
CA LEU A 683 -0.10 3.20 27.70
C LEU A 683 -0.41 1.69 27.71
N VAL A 684 -1.45 1.27 28.43
CA VAL A 684 -1.77 -0.16 28.64
C VAL A 684 -2.14 -0.83 27.32
N GLY A 685 -3.06 -0.27 26.54
CA GLY A 685 -3.45 -0.82 25.24
C GLY A 685 -2.26 -1.00 24.29
N SER A 686 -1.41 0.02 24.16
CA SER A 686 -0.17 -0.05 23.38
C SER A 686 0.81 -1.10 23.89
N ALA A 687 0.93 -1.26 25.22
CA ALA A 687 1.76 -2.29 25.84
C ALA A 687 1.23 -3.70 25.52
N MET A 688 -0.09 -3.91 25.62
CA MET A 688 -0.73 -5.18 25.25
C MET A 688 -0.55 -5.51 23.76
N ALA A 689 -0.49 -4.50 22.90
CA ALA A 689 -0.23 -4.65 21.47
C ALA A 689 1.26 -4.88 21.13
N GLY A 690 2.19 -4.83 22.09
CA GLY A 690 3.63 -4.95 21.83
C GLY A 690 4.21 -3.77 21.05
N SER A 691 3.59 -2.59 21.17
CA SER A 691 4.04 -1.36 20.49
C SER A 691 5.37 -0.86 21.04
N ILE A 692 6.26 -0.40 20.16
CA ILE A 692 7.51 0.30 20.52
C ILE A 692 7.48 1.69 19.91
N GLY A 693 7.38 2.72 20.75
CA GLY A 693 7.33 4.13 20.35
C GLY A 693 5.96 4.63 19.91
N GLY A 694 4.95 3.76 19.80
CA GLY A 694 3.56 4.11 19.46
C GLY A 694 2.66 4.27 20.68
N TYR A 695 3.09 5.00 21.71
CA TYR A 695 2.31 5.24 22.94
C TYR A 695 1.47 6.52 22.84
N ASN A 696 0.70 6.64 21.76
CA ASN A 696 -0.06 7.83 21.39
C ASN A 696 -1.36 7.44 20.66
N ALA A 697 -2.23 8.41 20.42
CA ALA A 697 -3.49 8.17 19.73
C ALA A 697 -3.34 8.17 18.21
N HIS A 698 -2.76 9.24 17.63
CA HIS A 698 -2.66 9.45 16.19
C HIS A 698 -1.55 10.41 15.75
N ALA A 699 -0.41 10.44 16.43
CA ALA A 699 0.71 11.33 16.06
C ALA A 699 1.09 11.21 14.58
N ALA A 700 1.04 10.00 14.01
CA ALA A 700 1.32 9.74 12.60
C ALA A 700 0.41 10.52 11.62
N ASN A 701 -0.86 10.77 11.96
CA ASN A 701 -1.77 11.53 11.10
C ASN A 701 -1.28 12.98 10.95
N ILE A 702 -0.95 13.61 12.08
CA ILE A 702 -0.50 15.00 12.12
C ILE A 702 0.89 15.14 11.47
N VAL A 703 1.81 14.24 11.81
CA VAL A 703 3.15 14.20 11.20
C VAL A 703 3.04 14.09 9.69
N THR A 704 2.26 13.13 9.18
CA THR A 704 2.10 12.91 7.73
C THR A 704 1.50 14.12 7.02
N ALA A 705 0.45 14.73 7.58
CA ALA A 705 -0.19 15.91 6.99
C ALA A 705 0.79 17.09 6.87
N ILE A 706 1.52 17.39 7.95
CA ILE A 706 2.53 18.47 7.95
C ILE A 706 3.68 18.11 6.99
N TYR A 707 4.12 16.85 6.97
CA TYR A 707 5.24 16.40 6.15
C TYR A 707 4.95 16.58 4.66
N ILE A 708 3.76 16.18 4.21
CA ILE A 708 3.33 16.35 2.81
C ILE A 708 3.23 17.84 2.46
N ALA A 709 2.58 18.65 3.32
CA ALA A 709 2.42 20.08 3.08
C ALA A 709 3.76 20.83 3.03
N CYS A 710 4.70 20.46 3.89
CA CYS A 710 5.98 21.14 4.03
C CYS A 710 7.12 20.50 3.21
N GLY A 711 6.83 19.56 2.30
CA GLY A 711 7.82 18.97 1.40
C GLY A 711 8.88 18.09 2.08
N GLN A 712 8.50 17.44 3.17
CA GLN A 712 9.33 16.46 3.88
C GLN A 712 9.26 15.08 3.22
N ASP A 713 10.12 14.16 3.65
CA ASP A 713 10.06 12.76 3.19
C ASP A 713 8.99 12.00 3.99
N ALA A 714 7.80 11.84 3.41
CA ALA A 714 6.66 11.21 4.08
C ALA A 714 6.92 9.75 4.51
N ALA A 715 7.87 9.04 3.90
CA ALA A 715 8.23 7.69 4.33
C ALA A 715 8.94 7.68 5.69
N GLN A 716 9.50 8.82 6.13
CA GLN A 716 10.08 8.98 7.46
C GLN A 716 9.03 9.11 8.57
N ASN A 717 7.73 9.20 8.24
CA ASN A 717 6.65 9.10 9.20
C ASN A 717 6.78 7.87 10.11
N VAL A 718 7.32 6.76 9.59
CA VAL A 718 7.56 5.53 10.37
C VAL A 718 8.36 5.77 11.65
N GLY A 719 9.43 6.57 11.59
CA GLY A 719 10.24 6.92 12.77
C GLY A 719 9.83 8.24 13.41
N SER A 720 9.38 9.20 12.60
CA SER A 720 9.03 10.55 13.04
C SER A 720 7.71 10.61 13.82
N SER A 721 6.86 9.59 13.72
CA SER A 721 5.62 9.46 14.49
C SER A 721 5.78 8.79 15.85
N ASN A 722 6.99 8.35 16.20
CA ASN A 722 7.29 7.90 17.55
C ASN A 722 6.91 8.99 18.56
N CYS A 723 5.96 8.68 19.43
CA CYS A 723 5.41 9.62 20.39
C CYS A 723 4.89 8.87 21.61
N ILE A 724 5.18 9.39 22.80
CA ILE A 724 4.47 9.07 24.04
C ILE A 724 3.65 10.27 24.48
N THR A 725 2.37 10.04 24.70
CA THR A 725 1.42 11.03 25.19
C THR A 725 1.11 10.73 26.66
N LEU A 726 1.37 11.69 27.54
CA LEU A 726 1.09 11.59 28.97
C LEU A 726 0.08 12.64 29.37
N MET A 727 -0.83 12.25 30.26
CA MET A 727 -1.90 13.11 30.77
C MET A 727 -2.04 12.89 32.27
N GLU A 728 -2.13 13.99 33.00
CA GLU A 728 -2.23 13.99 34.47
C GLU A 728 -3.19 15.10 34.93
N ALA A 729 -3.79 14.90 36.10
CA ALA A 729 -4.53 15.96 36.78
C ALA A 729 -3.57 17.02 37.31
N SER A 730 -3.98 18.29 37.26
CA SER A 730 -3.16 19.44 37.64
C SER A 730 -3.99 20.57 38.24
N GLY A 731 -3.29 21.59 38.73
CA GLY A 731 -3.86 22.75 39.40
C GLY A 731 -4.28 22.48 40.85
N PRO A 732 -4.72 23.52 41.59
CA PRO A 732 -5.03 23.41 43.02
C PRO A 732 -6.15 22.42 43.36
N THR A 733 -7.08 22.20 42.42
CA THR A 733 -8.25 21.34 42.58
C THR A 733 -8.11 19.99 41.86
N ASN A 734 -6.98 19.72 41.18
CA ASN A 734 -6.79 18.56 40.30
C ASN A 734 -7.85 18.43 39.19
N GLU A 735 -8.47 19.54 38.78
CA GLU A 735 -9.44 19.56 37.68
C GLU A 735 -8.83 20.00 36.35
N ASP A 736 -7.66 20.65 36.35
CA ASP A 736 -6.99 21.05 35.13
C ASP A 736 -6.24 19.85 34.52
N LEU A 737 -6.16 19.79 33.19
CA LEU A 737 -5.49 18.70 32.48
C LEU A 737 -4.07 19.12 32.11
N TYR A 738 -3.06 18.52 32.74
CA TYR A 738 -1.70 18.52 32.21
C TYR A 738 -1.60 17.51 31.08
N ILE A 739 -1.01 17.92 29.96
CA ILE A 739 -0.67 17.02 28.85
C ILE A 739 0.76 17.27 28.40
N SER A 740 1.46 16.20 28.04
CA SER A 740 2.71 16.28 27.30
C SER A 740 2.77 15.27 26.15
N CYS A 741 3.55 15.63 25.12
CA CYS A 741 3.93 14.76 24.02
C CYS A 741 5.45 14.78 23.88
N THR A 742 6.07 13.59 23.91
CA THR A 742 7.51 13.44 23.69
C THR A 742 7.77 12.63 22.43
N MET A 743 8.46 13.25 21.47
CA MET A 743 8.77 12.69 20.17
C MET A 743 10.30 12.62 19.98
N PRO A 744 10.94 11.46 20.23
CA PRO A 744 12.40 11.39 20.29
C PRO A 744 13.07 11.35 18.91
N SER A 745 12.33 11.12 17.82
CA SER A 745 12.93 10.83 16.52
C SER A 745 12.31 11.55 15.31
N ILE A 746 12.01 12.85 15.44
CA ILE A 746 11.46 13.65 14.34
C ILE A 746 12.55 13.94 13.28
N GLU A 747 12.42 13.35 12.10
CA GLU A 747 13.35 13.52 10.98
C GLU A 747 12.83 14.61 10.05
N ILE A 748 13.40 15.82 10.15
CA ILE A 748 12.82 17.00 9.49
C ILE A 748 13.88 17.99 9.02
N GLY A 749 13.56 18.76 7.99
CA GLY A 749 14.41 19.84 7.48
C GLY A 749 13.64 20.90 6.71
N THR A 750 14.25 22.07 6.53
CA THR A 750 13.68 23.22 5.83
C THR A 750 14.48 23.59 4.57
N VAL A 751 15.49 22.77 4.24
CA VAL A 751 16.33 22.85 3.05
C VAL A 751 16.56 21.45 2.46
N GLY A 752 16.47 21.35 1.13
CA GLY A 752 16.70 20.12 0.37
C GLY A 752 15.47 19.21 0.26
N GLY A 753 15.54 18.21 -0.63
CA GLY A 753 14.40 17.33 -0.91
C GLY A 753 13.20 18.09 -1.47
N GLY A 754 11.97 17.74 -1.04
CA GLY A 754 10.74 18.39 -1.48
C GLY A 754 10.60 19.86 -1.05
N THR A 755 11.39 20.34 -0.08
CA THR A 755 11.38 21.74 0.37
C THR A 755 11.91 22.73 -0.69
N SER A 756 12.50 22.24 -1.78
CA SER A 756 12.89 23.09 -2.92
C SER A 756 11.70 23.45 -3.83
N LEU A 757 10.57 22.76 -3.71
CA LEU A 757 9.38 23.01 -4.53
C LEU A 757 8.60 24.23 -4.00
N LEU A 758 8.20 25.12 -4.90
CA LEU A 758 7.55 26.39 -4.54
C LEU A 758 6.26 26.24 -3.69
N PRO A 759 5.34 25.28 -3.97
CA PRO A 759 4.14 25.12 -3.14
C PRO A 759 4.47 24.73 -1.68
N GLN A 760 5.41 23.80 -1.51
CA GLN A 760 5.87 23.35 -0.19
C GLN A 760 6.63 24.47 0.54
N GLN A 761 7.36 25.33 -0.18
CA GLN A 761 7.98 26.53 0.38
C GLN A 761 6.95 27.52 0.91
N ALA A 762 5.81 27.71 0.24
CA ALA A 762 4.75 28.58 0.73
C ALA A 762 4.21 28.11 2.09
N CYS A 763 4.03 26.80 2.27
CA CYS A 763 3.64 26.22 3.56
C CYS A 763 4.70 26.44 4.65
N LEU A 764 5.99 26.29 4.32
CA LEU A 764 7.08 26.59 5.24
C LEU A 764 7.18 28.10 5.57
N GLN A 765 6.83 28.99 4.63
CA GLN A 765 6.81 30.43 4.82
C GLN A 765 5.65 30.86 5.74
N MET A 766 4.49 30.21 5.66
CA MET A 766 3.40 30.43 6.63
C MET A 766 3.86 30.22 8.07
N LEU A 767 4.75 29.25 8.27
CA LEU A 767 5.33 28.92 9.58
C LEU A 767 6.59 29.75 9.91
N GLY A 768 7.07 30.58 8.98
CA GLY A 768 8.26 31.41 9.16
C GLY A 768 9.59 30.63 9.22
N VAL A 769 9.63 29.40 8.70
CA VAL A 769 10.80 28.50 8.80
C VAL A 769 11.38 28.08 7.46
N GLN A 770 11.00 28.73 6.35
CA GLN A 770 11.51 28.36 5.03
C GLN A 770 13.01 28.64 4.89
N GLY A 771 13.73 27.68 4.30
CA GLY A 771 15.14 27.83 3.97
C GLY A 771 16.09 27.67 5.16
N ALA A 772 17.36 28.03 4.94
CA ALA A 772 18.40 27.97 5.95
C ALA A 772 18.37 29.23 6.83
N CYS A 773 18.52 29.05 8.15
CA CYS A 773 18.76 30.17 9.05
C CYS A 773 20.22 30.59 8.94
N LYS A 774 20.48 31.81 8.45
CA LYS A 774 21.84 32.32 8.25
C LYS A 774 22.54 32.63 9.57
N ASP A 775 21.79 33.20 10.52
CA ASP A 775 22.35 33.67 11.80
C ASP A 775 22.59 32.50 12.77
N ASN A 776 21.71 31.48 12.74
CA ASN A 776 21.81 30.31 13.60
C ASN A 776 21.45 29.01 12.83
N PRO A 777 22.41 28.40 12.11
CA PRO A 777 22.15 27.21 11.31
C PRO A 777 21.46 26.07 12.08
N GLY A 778 20.37 25.57 11.51
CA GLY A 778 19.51 24.54 12.09
C GLY A 778 18.32 25.08 12.89
N GLU A 779 18.22 26.40 13.11
CA GLU A 779 17.11 26.95 13.90
C GLU A 779 15.76 26.81 13.23
N ASN A 780 15.69 26.96 11.90
CA ASN A 780 14.43 26.80 11.18
C ASN A 780 13.93 25.36 11.27
N ALA A 781 14.83 24.38 11.10
CA ALA A 781 14.49 22.97 11.26
C ALA A 781 14.08 22.62 12.71
N ARG A 782 14.75 23.20 13.72
CA ARG A 782 14.36 23.06 15.13
C ARG A 782 13.00 23.68 15.42
N GLN A 783 12.72 24.86 14.88
CA GLN A 783 11.42 25.52 15.03
C GLN A 783 10.30 24.71 14.38
N LEU A 784 10.54 24.14 13.19
CA LEU A 784 9.56 23.27 12.53
C LEU A 784 9.30 21.99 13.35
N ALA A 785 10.33 21.37 13.93
CA ALA A 785 10.16 20.21 14.81
C ALA A 785 9.33 20.54 16.07
N ARG A 786 9.52 21.72 16.66
CA ARG A 786 8.68 22.23 17.76
C ARG A 786 7.22 22.39 17.35
N ILE A 787 6.98 22.95 16.16
CA ILE A 787 5.63 23.10 15.59
C ILE A 787 4.99 21.73 15.37
N VAL A 788 5.70 20.76 14.80
CA VAL A 788 5.17 19.40 14.61
C VAL A 788 4.74 18.79 15.94
N CYS A 789 5.60 18.82 16.97
CA CYS A 789 5.28 18.25 18.27
C CYS A 789 4.10 18.97 18.96
N GLY A 790 4.03 20.30 18.86
CA GLY A 790 2.90 21.09 19.37
C GLY A 790 1.59 20.76 18.66
N THR A 791 1.61 20.61 17.33
CA THR A 791 0.41 20.25 16.56
C THR A 791 -0.01 18.81 16.82
N VAL A 792 0.95 17.89 17.02
CA VAL A 792 0.66 16.51 17.46
C VAL A 792 -0.09 16.55 18.79
N MET A 793 0.41 17.29 19.78
CA MET A 793 -0.26 17.43 21.08
C MET A 793 -1.69 18.00 20.97
N ALA A 794 -1.90 18.99 20.10
CA ALA A 794 -3.24 19.52 19.82
C ALA A 794 -4.16 18.47 19.20
N GLY A 795 -3.63 17.65 18.27
CA GLY A 795 -4.34 16.51 17.71
C GLY A 795 -4.67 15.47 18.77
N GLU A 796 -3.73 15.11 19.63
CA GLU A 796 -3.90 14.14 20.72
C GLU A 796 -5.01 14.59 21.67
N LEU A 797 -5.01 15.85 22.12
CA LEU A 797 -6.08 16.42 22.95
C LEU A 797 -7.45 16.23 22.32
N SER A 798 -7.60 16.59 21.06
CA SER A 798 -8.89 16.55 20.36
C SER A 798 -9.41 15.12 20.16
N LEU A 799 -8.55 14.20 19.70
CA LEU A 799 -8.95 12.81 19.46
C LEU A 799 -9.24 12.07 20.77
N MET A 800 -8.41 12.26 21.80
CA MET A 800 -8.61 11.63 23.10
C MET A 800 -9.91 12.11 23.75
N ALA A 801 -10.25 13.40 23.60
CA ALA A 801 -11.52 13.94 24.07
C ALA A 801 -12.72 13.33 23.34
N ALA A 802 -12.63 13.19 22.02
CA ALA A 802 -13.68 12.55 21.22
C ALA A 802 -13.87 11.07 21.60
N LEU A 803 -12.80 10.36 21.99
CA LEU A 803 -12.87 9.00 22.49
C LEU A 803 -13.50 8.93 23.90
N ALA A 804 -13.03 9.78 24.82
CA ALA A 804 -13.55 9.85 26.19
C ALA A 804 -15.06 10.19 26.23
N ALA A 805 -15.52 11.06 25.33
CA ALA A 805 -16.93 11.42 25.21
C ALA A 805 -17.77 10.50 24.30
N GLY A 806 -17.17 9.50 23.62
CA GLY A 806 -17.89 8.63 22.68
C GLY A 806 -18.34 9.31 21.38
N HIS A 807 -17.71 10.42 20.99
CA HIS A 807 -18.09 11.24 19.84
C HIS A 807 -17.42 10.85 18.51
N LEU A 808 -16.41 9.96 18.52
CA LEU A 808 -15.58 9.68 17.33
C LEU A 808 -16.40 9.27 16.09
N VAL A 809 -17.31 8.30 16.23
CA VAL A 809 -18.11 7.77 15.10
C VAL A 809 -19.02 8.86 14.52
N ARG A 810 -19.64 9.68 15.38
CA ARG A 810 -20.54 10.75 14.97
C ARG A 810 -19.81 11.81 14.15
N SER A 811 -18.61 12.21 14.58
CA SER A 811 -17.79 13.21 13.88
C SER A 811 -17.31 12.69 12.51
N HIS A 812 -16.90 11.42 12.41
CA HIS A 812 -16.52 10.80 11.14
C HIS A 812 -17.68 10.70 10.16
N MET A 813 -18.90 10.40 10.62
CA MET A 813 -20.09 10.38 9.76
C MET A 813 -20.47 11.76 9.21
N ILE A 814 -20.20 12.83 9.95
CA ILE A 814 -20.54 14.21 9.54
C ILE A 814 -19.50 14.77 8.56
N HIS A 815 -18.21 14.55 8.80
CA HIS A 815 -17.13 15.27 8.11
C HIS A 815 -16.24 14.41 7.21
N ASN A 816 -16.26 13.07 7.34
CA ASN A 816 -15.39 12.14 6.61
C ASN A 816 -16.17 11.18 5.68
N ARG A 817 -17.43 11.51 5.38
CA ARG A 817 -18.21 10.88 4.31
C ARG A 817 -18.83 11.97 3.43
N SER A 818 -18.75 11.80 2.12
CA SER A 818 -19.43 12.70 1.19
C SER A 818 -20.95 12.54 1.34
N LYS A 819 -21.67 13.65 1.55
CA LYS A 819 -23.14 13.66 1.55
C LYS A 819 -23.75 13.45 0.14
N ILE A 820 -22.90 13.27 -0.87
CA ILE A 820 -23.27 13.23 -2.29
C ILE A 820 -24.21 12.06 -2.63
N ASN A 821 -24.29 11.01 -1.80
CA ASN A 821 -25.19 9.86 -2.04
C ASN A 821 -26.41 9.77 -1.11
N LEU A 822 -26.72 10.80 -0.31
CA LEU A 822 -27.86 10.76 0.64
C LEU A 822 -29.10 11.54 0.20
N GLN A 823 -29.06 12.24 -0.95
CA GLN A 823 -30.21 13.00 -1.45
C GLN A 823 -31.18 12.16 -2.31
N ASP A 824 -30.84 10.93 -2.72
CA ASP A 824 -31.71 10.07 -3.53
C ASP A 824 -32.61 9.11 -2.71
N LEU A 825 -32.60 9.20 -1.38
CA LEU A 825 -33.40 8.32 -0.50
C LEU A 825 -34.53 9.02 0.26
N GLN A 826 -34.82 10.29 -0.02
CA GLN A 826 -36.04 10.96 0.43
C GLN A 826 -37.05 11.10 -0.71
N GLY A 827 -37.54 9.96 -1.19
CA GLY A 827 -38.63 9.88 -2.15
C GLY A 827 -39.65 8.81 -1.73
N THR A 828 -40.86 9.26 -1.42
CA THR A 828 -42.10 8.48 -1.31
C THR A 828 -42.25 7.45 -0.17
N CYS A 829 -42.83 7.90 0.94
CA CYS A 829 -43.91 7.13 1.57
C CYS A 829 -44.88 8.07 2.30
N THR A 830 -45.78 8.68 1.54
CA THR A 830 -47.00 9.30 2.09
C THR A 830 -47.90 8.18 2.61
N LYS A 831 -48.05 8.08 3.93
CA LYS A 831 -49.16 7.35 4.56
C LYS A 831 -50.46 8.07 4.22
N LYS A 832 -51.32 7.45 3.41
CA LYS A 832 -52.75 7.76 3.40
C LYS A 832 -53.41 6.94 4.50
N ALA A 833 -54.18 7.64 5.33
CA ALA A 833 -55.10 7.07 6.30
C ALA A 833 -56.26 6.34 5.59
N ALA A 834 -56.60 5.17 6.11
CA ALA A 834 -57.94 4.59 6.22
C ALA A 834 -57.87 3.51 7.29
#